data_AF-A0A6P6R8B7-F1
#
_entry.id   AF-A0A6P6R8B7-F1
#
_cell.length_a   1.000
_cell.length_b   1.000
_cell.length_c   1.000
_cell.angle_alpha   90.00
_cell.angle_beta   90.00
_cell.angle_gamma   90.00
#
_symmetry.space_group_name_H-M   'P 1'
#
loop_
_entity.id
_entity.type
_entity.pdbx_description
1 polymer ?
#
loop_
_entity_poly.entity_id
_entity_poly.type
_entity_poly.pdbx_seq_one_letter_code
_entity_poly.pdbx_strand_id
1 'polypeptide(L)'
;MNAEQGVLFLPHPSPRPLCPVAQDPSSSVLTVSYRYTALHSAVCRLWVPGGGTRAGPLECDVSRDSLKNSLLPRLHKPPSRSSPVSLVRHASERRSKPSTLHRSEMPGNATPKADLQKSTNVVYQAHHVSRSKRGQVVGTRGGFRGCTVWLTGLSGAGKTTVGFALEEYLVSHAIPCYSLDGDNIRHGLNKNLGFTSEDREENIRRIAEVAKLFADAGLVCITSFISPFTKDRAEARRILERAGLPFFEVYVNAPLDVCESRDVKGLYKKARAGQIKGFTGIDSEYESPEAPELILKTGELTVNECIQQLVDLLKEQSIIPSGVIEEINELFVAENRLVLAQTDASTLPSISITKLDLQWVQVLAEGWASPLKGFMREREYLQVIHFNTLLDGGTINLSIPIVLPVATEVKERLQGSVAVALEYQGKRVAILRNPEFYEHRKEERCARQWGTTCPKHPYIKMVLESGDWLVGGELEVLERIRWNDGLDQYRLTPRELKEKFKEMKADAVFAFQLRNPVHNGHALLMTDTRRRLEERGYRRPVLLLHPLGGWTKDDDVPLDWRMKQHAAVLEDGILDPQSTIVAIFPSPMMYAGPTEVQWHCRARMVAGSNFYIVGRDPAGMPHPESGQDLYDPSHGAKVLSMAPGLTSVEIIPFRVAAYNKTKKAMDFYDKDRHADFEFISGTKMRKLARSGENPPDGFMAAKAWKVLTEYYTSLQKDQ
;
A
#
# COMPACT_ATOMS: atom_id res chain seq x y z
N MET A 1 33.62 -48.07 -33.54
CA MET A 1 34.74 -49.01 -33.69
C MET A 1 35.92 -48.37 -32.94
N ASN A 2 35.93 -48.38 -31.60
CA ASN A 2 36.16 -49.50 -30.65
C ASN A 2 37.69 -49.64 -30.38
N ALA A 3 38.20 -49.75 -29.14
CA ALA A 3 37.62 -49.69 -27.78
C ALA A 3 38.75 -49.23 -26.77
N GLU A 4 38.46 -48.64 -25.59
CA GLU A 4 38.49 -49.24 -24.22
C GLU A 4 39.82 -49.91 -23.79
N GLN A 5 40.36 -49.88 -22.55
CA GLN A 5 40.06 -49.34 -21.19
C GLN A 5 41.43 -49.28 -20.40
N GLY A 6 41.62 -48.82 -19.15
CA GLY A 6 40.78 -48.17 -18.12
C GLY A 6 41.41 -48.23 -16.69
N VAL A 7 41.04 -47.29 -15.78
CA VAL A 7 41.06 -47.35 -14.28
C VAL A 7 42.39 -47.32 -13.46
N LEU A 8 42.49 -46.35 -12.52
CA LEU A 8 42.92 -46.55 -11.10
C LEU A 8 42.61 -45.31 -10.21
N PHE A 9 42.71 -45.42 -8.87
CA PHE A 9 41.87 -44.69 -7.88
C PHE A 9 42.64 -44.23 -6.60
N LEU A 10 42.07 -43.24 -5.85
CA LEU A 10 42.38 -42.82 -4.44
C LEU A 10 43.65 -41.96 -4.16
N PRO A 11 43.80 -41.27 -2.99
CA PRO A 11 42.84 -40.36 -2.30
C PRO A 11 43.49 -39.05 -1.72
N HIS A 12 42.68 -38.16 -1.13
CA HIS A 12 43.10 -36.92 -0.43
C HIS A 12 43.77 -37.12 0.95
N PRO A 13 44.65 -36.19 1.39
CA PRO A 13 45.03 -36.00 2.80
C PRO A 13 44.36 -34.78 3.47
N SER A 14 44.13 -34.88 4.78
CA SER A 14 43.62 -33.83 5.67
C SER A 14 44.73 -32.92 6.24
N PRO A 15 44.42 -31.67 6.67
CA PRO A 15 45.42 -30.76 7.21
C PRO A 15 45.71 -30.98 8.72
N ARG A 16 46.96 -30.77 9.13
CA ARG A 16 47.35 -30.61 10.55
C ARG A 16 47.49 -29.11 10.92
N PRO A 17 47.17 -28.71 12.15
CA PRO A 17 47.38 -27.34 12.65
C PRO A 17 48.76 -27.18 13.31
N LEU A 18 49.27 -25.95 13.42
CA LEU A 18 50.26 -25.52 14.42
C LEU A 18 50.42 -23.98 14.46
N CYS A 19 49.99 -23.38 15.58
CA CYS A 19 50.67 -22.34 16.41
C CYS A 19 51.08 -20.96 15.86
N PRO A 20 51.39 -19.97 16.76
CA PRO A 20 51.09 -19.86 18.19
C PRO A 20 50.40 -18.54 18.60
N VAL A 21 49.92 -18.49 19.86
CA VAL A 21 49.50 -17.25 20.55
C VAL A 21 50.69 -16.64 21.29
N ALA A 22 50.81 -15.31 21.26
CA ALA A 22 51.68 -14.54 22.14
C ALA A 22 50.82 -13.66 23.07
N GLN A 23 51.25 -13.50 24.33
CA GLN A 23 50.62 -12.65 25.34
C GLN A 23 51.36 -11.32 25.46
N ASP A 24 50.64 -10.22 25.67
CA ASP A 24 51.00 -9.24 26.71
C ASP A 24 49.74 -8.44 27.15
N PRO A 25 49.60 -8.00 28.43
CA PRO A 25 48.35 -7.44 28.94
C PRO A 25 48.43 -5.92 29.23
N SER A 26 47.44 -5.15 28.80
CA SER A 26 47.00 -3.93 29.53
C SER A 26 45.76 -3.28 28.90
N SER A 27 44.62 -3.40 29.59
CA SER A 27 43.64 -2.32 29.81
C SER A 27 42.35 -2.89 30.40
N SER A 28 41.91 -2.28 31.49
CA SER A 28 40.67 -2.61 32.19
C SER A 28 39.45 -2.11 31.42
N VAL A 29 38.56 -3.01 30.98
CA VAL A 29 37.23 -2.65 30.47
C VAL A 29 36.16 -3.22 31.40
N LEU A 30 35.28 -2.34 31.86
CA LEU A 30 34.09 -2.69 32.65
C LEU A 30 33.05 -3.41 31.76
N THR A 31 32.91 -4.72 31.92
CA THR A 31 31.87 -5.49 31.23
C THR A 31 30.50 -5.26 31.86
N VAL A 32 29.77 -4.25 31.40
CA VAL A 32 28.35 -4.09 31.72
C VAL A 32 27.54 -5.12 30.92
N SER A 33 27.01 -6.13 31.61
CA SER A 33 26.19 -7.18 30.98
C SER A 33 24.76 -6.69 30.72
N TYR A 34 24.43 -6.41 29.46
CA TYR A 34 23.05 -6.30 29.00
C TYR A 34 22.55 -7.65 28.47
N ARG A 35 21.56 -8.24 29.16
CA ARG A 35 20.84 -9.42 28.66
C ARG A 35 19.79 -9.00 27.63
N TYR A 36 20.06 -9.27 26.35
CA TYR A 36 19.04 -9.24 25.30
C TYR A 36 18.31 -10.60 25.24
N THR A 37 17.02 -10.61 25.57
CA THR A 37 16.13 -11.76 25.34
C THR A 37 15.63 -11.73 23.89
N ALA A 38 16.35 -12.38 22.98
CA ALA A 38 15.92 -12.53 21.60
C ALA A 38 14.86 -13.64 21.47
N LEU A 39 13.60 -13.27 21.21
CA LEU A 39 12.55 -14.22 20.83
C LEU A 39 12.74 -14.63 19.35
N HIS A 40 13.49 -15.69 19.09
CA HIS A 40 13.56 -16.28 17.75
C HIS A 40 12.39 -17.23 17.52
N SER A 41 11.49 -16.88 16.59
CA SER A 41 10.44 -17.76 16.12
C SER A 41 11.00 -18.73 15.07
N ALA A 42 11.14 -20.00 15.43
CA ALA A 42 11.69 -21.02 14.53
C ALA A 42 10.64 -21.51 13.51
N VAL A 43 10.76 -21.06 12.26
CA VAL A 43 10.01 -21.61 11.12
C VAL A 43 10.92 -22.58 10.36
N CYS A 44 10.97 -23.83 10.81
CA CYS A 44 11.67 -24.90 10.07
C CYS A 44 10.85 -25.31 8.85
N ARG A 45 11.35 -25.01 7.64
CA ARG A 45 10.91 -25.67 6.41
C ARG A 45 11.61 -27.03 6.30
N LEU A 46 10.85 -28.11 6.32
CA LEU A 46 11.34 -29.43 5.93
C LEU A 46 11.03 -29.67 4.44
N TRP A 47 12.07 -29.87 3.64
CA TRP A 47 11.95 -30.46 2.31
C TRP A 47 13.14 -31.39 2.06
N VAL A 48 12.86 -32.69 1.97
CA VAL A 48 13.78 -33.76 1.57
C VAL A 48 12.97 -34.72 0.68
N PRO A 49 13.49 -35.18 -0.47
CA PRO A 49 12.72 -35.96 -1.43
C PRO A 49 12.48 -37.41 -0.99
N GLY A 50 11.49 -38.05 -1.61
CA GLY A 50 10.91 -39.31 -1.12
C GLY A 50 11.63 -40.62 -1.50
N GLY A 51 11.23 -41.67 -0.78
CA GLY A 51 11.55 -43.08 -1.00
C GLY A 51 10.80 -43.92 0.05
N GLY A 52 10.23 -45.08 -0.33
CA GLY A 52 9.44 -45.94 0.59
C GLY A 52 10.31 -46.58 1.71
N THR A 53 9.76 -47.21 2.75
CA THR A 53 8.58 -48.11 2.76
C THR A 53 8.03 -48.41 4.17
N ARG A 54 6.72 -48.71 4.25
CA ARG A 54 5.97 -49.55 5.25
C ARG A 54 6.21 -49.40 6.78
N ALA A 55 5.21 -48.78 7.41
CA ALA A 55 4.36 -49.30 8.50
C ALA A 55 4.94 -49.93 9.80
N GLY A 56 4.57 -49.32 10.94
CA GLY A 56 4.56 -49.92 12.29
C GLY A 56 4.34 -48.85 13.37
N PRO A 57 3.33 -48.95 14.26
CA PRO A 57 3.15 -48.00 15.36
C PRO A 57 4.01 -48.39 16.57
N LEU A 58 4.60 -47.40 17.24
CA LEU A 58 5.24 -47.57 18.54
C LEU A 58 4.70 -46.51 19.51
N GLU A 59 4.15 -47.00 20.61
CA GLU A 59 3.73 -46.20 21.76
C GLU A 59 4.96 -45.71 22.53
N CYS A 60 4.83 -44.58 23.23
CA CYS A 60 5.77 -44.18 24.26
C CYS A 60 5.03 -43.73 25.51
N ASP A 61 5.12 -44.57 26.54
CA ASP A 61 4.79 -44.24 27.92
C ASP A 61 5.61 -43.04 28.42
N VAL A 62 4.97 -42.19 29.22
CA VAL A 62 5.67 -41.35 30.20
C VAL A 62 4.92 -41.42 31.52
N SER A 63 5.56 -42.01 32.53
CA SER A 63 5.03 -42.21 33.87
C SER A 63 4.98 -40.90 34.69
N ARG A 64 4.14 -40.92 35.74
CA ARG A 64 4.09 -39.90 36.79
C ARG A 64 4.99 -40.26 37.98
N ASP A 65 5.13 -39.28 38.88
CA ASP A 65 5.78 -39.32 40.20
C ASP A 65 7.33 -39.19 40.20
N SER A 66 7.98 -38.44 41.11
CA SER A 66 7.48 -37.67 42.27
C SER A 66 8.49 -36.58 42.74
N LEU A 67 8.17 -35.91 43.87
CA LEU A 67 8.95 -34.91 44.67
C LEU A 67 8.84 -33.45 44.18
N LYS A 68 8.20 -32.50 44.89
CA LYS A 68 8.34 -31.99 46.28
C LYS A 68 9.66 -31.24 46.58
N ASN A 69 9.63 -29.90 46.51
CA ASN A 69 9.61 -29.04 47.73
C ASN A 69 9.70 -27.53 47.43
N SER A 70 9.17 -26.77 48.38
CA SER A 70 9.15 -25.30 48.51
C SER A 70 10.52 -24.60 48.50
N LEU A 71 10.56 -23.36 47.97
CA LEU A 71 10.82 -22.12 48.75
C LEU A 71 10.85 -20.88 47.83
N LEU A 72 10.04 -19.86 48.12
CA LEU A 72 10.07 -18.53 47.47
C LEU A 72 9.94 -17.41 48.51
N PRO A 73 10.92 -16.49 48.63
CA PRO A 73 10.76 -15.26 49.41
C PRO A 73 10.07 -14.14 48.62
N ARG A 74 9.45 -13.23 49.38
CA ARG A 74 8.60 -12.11 48.92
C ARG A 74 9.38 -11.05 48.12
N LEU A 75 8.68 -10.34 47.23
CA LEU A 75 9.08 -9.02 46.73
C LEU A 75 7.98 -7.97 46.96
N HIS A 76 8.39 -6.70 47.04
CA HIS A 76 7.65 -5.60 47.66
C HIS A 76 6.52 -4.99 46.80
N LYS A 77 5.52 -4.42 47.48
CA LYS A 77 4.54 -3.47 46.91
C LYS A 77 5.17 -2.09 46.67
N PRO A 78 4.79 -1.35 45.61
CA PRO A 78 4.98 0.10 45.53
C PRO A 78 3.92 0.87 46.35
N PRO A 79 4.17 2.14 46.72
CA PRO A 79 3.33 2.88 47.66
C PRO A 79 2.15 3.62 47.00
N SER A 80 1.07 3.74 47.75
CA SER A 80 -0.07 4.62 47.45
C SER A 80 0.22 6.08 47.79
N ARG A 81 -0.17 7.02 46.91
CA ARG A 81 -0.46 8.41 47.29
C ARG A 81 -1.87 8.79 46.85
N SER A 82 -2.58 9.43 47.76
CA SER A 82 -3.96 9.88 47.62
C SER A 82 -4.04 11.41 47.66
N SER A 83 -4.86 12.01 46.81
CA SER A 83 -5.70 13.19 47.14
C SER A 83 -6.70 13.44 46.00
N PRO A 84 -7.86 14.10 46.26
CA PRO A 84 -9.08 13.85 45.49
C PRO A 84 -9.49 15.02 44.58
N VAL A 85 -10.34 14.71 43.59
CA VAL A 85 -11.26 15.69 42.98
C VAL A 85 -12.69 15.14 43.07
N SER A 86 -13.62 16.01 43.49
CA SER A 86 -14.99 15.71 43.85
C SER A 86 -15.92 15.51 42.66
N LEU A 87 -16.85 14.55 42.74
CA LEU A 87 -18.09 14.57 41.97
C LEU A 87 -19.30 14.62 42.92
N VAL A 88 -20.20 15.56 42.67
CA VAL A 88 -21.39 15.82 43.50
C VAL A 88 -22.44 14.72 43.30
N ARG A 89 -23.01 14.23 44.41
CA ARG A 89 -24.19 13.36 44.41
C ARG A 89 -25.44 14.14 44.82
N HIS A 90 -26.56 13.90 44.14
CA HIS A 90 -27.88 13.98 44.75
C HIS A 90 -28.66 12.68 44.51
N ALA A 91 -29.42 12.29 45.53
CA ALA A 91 -30.39 11.19 45.53
C ALA A 91 -31.80 11.79 45.30
N SER A 92 -32.95 11.13 45.38
CA SER A 92 -33.38 9.76 45.74
C SER A 92 -34.73 9.49 45.01
N GLU A 93 -35.15 8.27 44.66
CA GLU A 93 -36.00 7.32 45.42
C GLU A 93 -37.35 6.98 44.72
N ARG A 94 -37.87 5.79 45.06
CA ARG A 94 -39.27 5.30 45.01
C ARG A 94 -39.99 5.07 43.66
N ARG A 95 -40.17 3.78 43.38
CA ARG A 95 -41.19 3.22 42.47
C ARG A 95 -42.58 3.23 43.12
N SER A 96 -43.62 3.55 42.36
CA SER A 96 -45.02 3.27 42.70
C SER A 96 -45.56 2.07 41.87
N LYS A 97 -46.43 1.25 42.47
CA LYS A 97 -47.21 0.22 41.76
C LYS A 97 -48.53 0.81 41.26
N PRO A 98 -49.03 0.48 40.06
CA PRO A 98 -50.42 0.75 39.68
C PRO A 98 -51.36 -0.37 40.19
N SER A 99 -52.61 0.02 40.45
CA SER A 99 -53.70 -0.85 40.91
C SER A 99 -54.48 -1.51 39.77
N THR A 100 -55.20 -2.58 40.10
CA THR A 100 -56.12 -3.30 39.22
C THR A 100 -57.45 -2.56 39.03
N LEU A 101 -57.94 -2.54 37.79
CA LEU A 101 -59.33 -2.20 37.45
C LEU A 101 -59.83 -3.14 36.35
N HIS A 102 -60.89 -3.89 36.65
CA HIS A 102 -61.61 -4.70 35.66
C HIS A 102 -62.59 -3.83 34.86
N ARG A 103 -62.66 -4.05 33.54
CA ARG A 103 -63.95 -3.96 32.82
C ARG A 103 -64.00 -4.92 31.63
N SER A 104 -65.22 -5.32 31.30
CA SER A 104 -65.61 -6.41 30.39
C SER A 104 -65.36 -6.14 28.90
N GLU A 105 -64.92 -7.16 28.18
CA GLU A 105 -65.00 -7.23 26.71
C GLU A 105 -66.27 -7.96 26.24
N MET A 106 -66.78 -7.56 25.08
CA MET A 106 -67.76 -8.30 24.27
C MET A 106 -67.04 -8.88 23.04
N PRO A 107 -67.43 -10.07 22.53
CA PRO A 107 -66.64 -10.76 21.52
C PRO A 107 -66.81 -10.16 20.12
N GLY A 108 -65.71 -9.69 19.53
CA GLY A 108 -65.60 -9.34 18.11
C GLY A 108 -64.69 -10.34 17.39
N ASN A 109 -65.17 -10.93 16.28
CA ASN A 109 -64.44 -11.94 15.51
C ASN A 109 -63.09 -11.41 14.98
N ALA A 110 -61.99 -12.01 15.43
CA ALA A 110 -60.67 -11.88 14.81
C ALA A 110 -60.04 -13.28 14.67
N THR A 111 -59.61 -13.62 13.46
CA THR A 111 -58.95 -14.90 13.18
C THR A 111 -57.59 -14.99 13.89
N PRO A 112 -57.22 -16.16 14.46
CA PRO A 112 -55.97 -16.27 15.21
C PRO A 112 -54.78 -16.19 14.25
N LYS A 113 -53.88 -15.22 14.48
CA LYS A 113 -52.53 -15.27 13.91
C LYS A 113 -51.82 -16.50 14.46
N ALA A 114 -51.15 -17.26 13.59
CA ALA A 114 -50.40 -18.45 13.99
C ALA A 114 -49.37 -18.10 15.07
N ASP A 115 -49.47 -18.79 16.21
CA ASP A 115 -48.62 -18.53 17.36
C ASP A 115 -47.19 -19.01 17.07
N LEU A 116 -46.23 -18.08 17.03
CA LEU A 116 -44.83 -18.41 16.77
C LEU A 116 -44.29 -19.21 17.96
N GLN A 117 -44.10 -20.51 17.76
CA GLN A 117 -43.60 -21.43 18.78
C GLN A 117 -42.21 -21.02 19.28
N LYS A 118 -42.18 -20.28 20.40
CA LYS A 118 -40.96 -19.85 21.07
C LYS A 118 -40.45 -20.97 21.97
N SER A 119 -39.19 -21.36 21.79
CA SER A 119 -38.50 -22.31 22.67
C SER A 119 -38.39 -21.74 24.08
N THR A 120 -39.20 -22.24 25.02
CA THR A 120 -39.25 -21.75 26.42
C THR A 120 -38.00 -22.04 27.24
N ASN A 121 -37.13 -22.93 26.75
CA ASN A 121 -36.02 -23.51 27.51
C ASN A 121 -34.63 -23.03 27.03
N VAL A 122 -34.56 -21.89 26.32
CA VAL A 122 -33.31 -21.34 25.79
C VAL A 122 -32.93 -20.05 26.52
N VAL A 123 -31.71 -20.01 27.04
CA VAL A 123 -31.12 -18.83 27.70
C VAL A 123 -30.00 -18.28 26.83
N TYR A 124 -29.92 -16.95 26.67
CA TYR A 124 -28.83 -16.32 25.92
C TYR A 124 -27.48 -16.54 26.64
N GLN A 125 -26.53 -17.18 25.95
CA GLN A 125 -25.17 -17.37 26.44
C GLN A 125 -24.25 -16.27 25.90
N ALA A 126 -23.76 -15.40 26.79
CA ALA A 126 -22.80 -14.37 26.44
C ALA A 126 -21.42 -14.98 26.11
N HIS A 127 -20.73 -14.42 25.11
CA HIS A 127 -19.38 -14.86 24.73
C HIS A 127 -18.35 -14.52 25.82
N HIS A 128 -17.49 -15.47 26.18
CA HIS A 128 -16.38 -15.25 27.13
C HIS A 128 -15.30 -14.30 26.62
N VAL A 129 -15.18 -14.09 25.30
CA VAL A 129 -14.21 -13.16 24.69
C VAL A 129 -14.96 -11.94 24.14
N SER A 130 -14.65 -10.77 24.69
CA SER A 130 -15.29 -9.51 24.29
C SER A 130 -14.99 -9.12 22.85
N ARG A 131 -15.91 -8.36 22.22
CA ARG A 131 -15.72 -7.76 20.89
C ARG A 131 -14.38 -7.04 20.75
N SER A 132 -14.01 -6.23 21.74
CA SER A 132 -12.71 -5.53 21.76
C SER A 132 -11.53 -6.50 21.64
N LYS A 133 -11.50 -7.58 22.44
CA LYS A 133 -10.42 -8.57 22.41
C LYS A 133 -10.41 -9.41 21.13
N ARG A 134 -11.58 -9.74 20.56
CA ARG A 134 -11.67 -10.39 19.24
C ARG A 134 -11.21 -9.46 18.11
N GLY A 135 -11.58 -8.18 18.16
CA GLY A 135 -11.14 -7.15 17.21
C GLY A 135 -9.62 -6.94 17.18
N GLN A 136 -8.89 -7.22 18.26
CA GLN A 136 -7.41 -7.16 18.25
C GLN A 136 -6.75 -8.28 17.42
N VAL A 137 -7.48 -9.34 17.03
CA VAL A 137 -6.94 -10.48 16.28
C VAL A 137 -7.66 -10.73 14.94
N VAL A 138 -8.66 -9.91 14.60
CA VAL A 138 -9.37 -9.97 13.31
C VAL A 138 -8.72 -8.96 12.34
N GLY A 139 -7.77 -9.47 11.55
CA GLY A 139 -6.96 -8.66 10.64
C GLY A 139 -5.71 -8.10 11.33
N THR A 140 -4.99 -7.20 10.63
CA THR A 140 -3.73 -6.60 11.13
C THR A 140 -3.94 -5.23 11.78
N ARG A 141 -5.08 -4.58 11.54
CA ARG A 141 -5.43 -3.28 12.14
C ARG A 141 -6.16 -3.50 13.46
N GLY A 142 -5.59 -3.06 14.58
CA GLY A 142 -6.21 -3.17 15.90
C GLY A 142 -7.58 -2.47 16.00
N GLY A 143 -8.37 -2.87 17.01
CA GLY A 143 -9.73 -2.35 17.25
C GLY A 143 -10.86 -3.17 16.59
N PHE A 144 -12.02 -3.19 17.24
CA PHE A 144 -13.22 -3.84 16.71
C PHE A 144 -13.94 -2.94 15.72
N ARG A 145 -14.24 -3.46 14.53
CA ARG A 145 -14.89 -2.75 13.40
C ARG A 145 -16.04 -3.53 12.76
N GLY A 146 -16.60 -4.49 13.49
CA GLY A 146 -17.63 -5.37 12.95
C GLY A 146 -18.95 -4.64 12.72
N CYS A 147 -19.44 -4.65 11.48
CA CYS A 147 -20.63 -3.91 11.04
C CYS A 147 -21.31 -4.60 9.84
N THR A 148 -22.48 -4.10 9.44
CA THR A 148 -23.18 -4.54 8.22
C THR A 148 -23.37 -3.38 7.24
N VAL A 149 -22.91 -3.57 6.00
CA VAL A 149 -23.19 -2.70 4.86
C VAL A 149 -24.30 -3.36 4.03
N TRP A 150 -25.50 -2.77 4.07
CA TRP A 150 -26.71 -3.34 3.48
C TRP A 150 -27.04 -2.68 2.14
N LEU A 151 -26.60 -3.29 1.04
CA LEU A 151 -26.90 -2.81 -0.32
C LEU A 151 -28.32 -3.23 -0.72
N THR A 152 -29.21 -2.25 -0.92
CA THR A 152 -30.59 -2.44 -1.40
C THR A 152 -30.81 -1.73 -2.75
N GLY A 153 -31.75 -2.21 -3.57
CA GLY A 153 -32.06 -1.61 -4.88
C GLY A 153 -32.65 -2.60 -5.88
N LEU A 154 -33.06 -2.10 -7.05
CA LEU A 154 -33.62 -2.92 -8.14
C LEU A 154 -32.64 -4.00 -8.67
N SER A 155 -33.16 -5.01 -9.36
CA SER A 155 -32.32 -5.95 -10.10
C SER A 155 -31.51 -5.18 -11.17
N GLY A 156 -30.26 -5.56 -11.44
CA GLY A 156 -29.42 -4.83 -12.41
C GLY A 156 -28.96 -3.41 -12.00
N ALA A 157 -29.39 -2.89 -10.84
CA ALA A 157 -28.97 -1.56 -10.37
C ALA A 157 -27.45 -1.45 -10.14
N GLY A 158 -26.80 -2.52 -9.68
CA GLY A 158 -25.33 -2.57 -9.51
C GLY A 158 -24.83 -3.13 -8.17
N LYS A 159 -25.73 -3.54 -7.27
CA LYS A 159 -25.40 -4.04 -5.92
C LYS A 159 -24.22 -5.01 -5.88
N THR A 160 -24.27 -6.11 -6.65
CA THR A 160 -23.22 -7.14 -6.68
C THR A 160 -21.87 -6.57 -7.16
N THR A 161 -21.87 -5.65 -8.14
CA THR A 161 -20.65 -4.96 -8.61
C THR A 161 -20.05 -4.07 -7.53
N VAL A 162 -20.88 -3.27 -6.85
CA VAL A 162 -20.46 -2.42 -5.73
C VAL A 162 -19.99 -3.27 -4.54
N GLY A 163 -20.67 -4.38 -4.25
CA GLY A 163 -20.32 -5.29 -3.16
C GLY A 163 -18.97 -5.95 -3.35
N PHE A 164 -18.66 -6.46 -4.55
CA PHE A 164 -17.34 -7.05 -4.83
C PHE A 164 -16.23 -6.00 -4.91
N ALA A 165 -16.47 -4.81 -5.46
CA ALA A 165 -15.46 -3.75 -5.48
C ALA A 165 -15.19 -3.18 -4.06
N LEU A 166 -16.18 -3.16 -3.16
CA LEU A 166 -15.98 -2.84 -1.75
C LEU A 166 -15.23 -3.97 -1.01
N GLU A 167 -15.52 -5.24 -1.32
CA GLU A 167 -14.79 -6.40 -0.78
C GLU A 167 -13.30 -6.36 -1.17
N GLU A 168 -13.00 -6.11 -2.44
CA GLU A 168 -11.63 -5.91 -2.95
C GLU A 168 -10.94 -4.71 -2.27
N TYR A 169 -11.65 -3.59 -2.09
CA TYR A 169 -11.13 -2.44 -1.35
C TYR A 169 -10.77 -2.79 0.10
N LEU A 170 -11.66 -3.44 0.84
CA LEU A 170 -11.44 -3.74 2.25
C LEU A 170 -10.31 -4.76 2.43
N VAL A 171 -10.26 -5.79 1.57
CA VAL A 171 -9.18 -6.80 1.56
C VAL A 171 -7.82 -6.15 1.25
N SER A 172 -7.73 -5.30 0.21
CA SER A 172 -6.48 -4.59 -0.14
C SER A 172 -6.03 -3.60 0.95
N HIS A 173 -6.92 -3.15 1.84
CA HIS A 173 -6.57 -2.34 2.99
C HIS A 173 -6.43 -3.12 4.32
N ALA A 174 -6.37 -4.45 4.23
CA ALA A 174 -6.23 -5.41 5.34
C ALA A 174 -7.35 -5.35 6.39
N ILE A 175 -8.57 -5.06 5.94
CA ILE A 175 -9.80 -5.07 6.73
C ILE A 175 -10.60 -6.34 6.36
N PRO A 176 -10.72 -7.33 7.26
CA PRO A 176 -11.51 -8.53 6.98
C PRO A 176 -13.00 -8.22 6.76
N CYS A 177 -13.52 -8.68 5.63
CA CYS A 177 -14.90 -8.54 5.22
C CYS A 177 -15.44 -9.86 4.64
N TYR A 178 -16.75 -9.92 4.42
CA TYR A 178 -17.38 -11.06 3.73
C TYR A 178 -18.68 -10.64 3.04
N SER A 179 -18.83 -10.97 1.76
CA SER A 179 -20.02 -10.66 0.95
C SER A 179 -21.07 -11.77 0.97
N LEU A 180 -22.28 -11.43 1.42
CA LEU A 180 -23.49 -12.24 1.31
C LEU A 180 -24.29 -11.77 0.08
N ASP A 181 -24.29 -12.55 -0.99
CA ASP A 181 -25.07 -12.27 -2.21
C ASP A 181 -26.30 -13.18 -2.35
N GLY A 182 -27.30 -12.66 -3.09
CA GLY A 182 -28.53 -13.35 -3.47
C GLY A 182 -28.33 -14.75 -4.06
N ASP A 183 -27.33 -14.91 -4.93
CA ASP A 183 -27.07 -16.20 -5.58
C ASP A 183 -26.44 -17.19 -4.58
N ASN A 184 -25.42 -16.75 -3.83
CA ASN A 184 -24.68 -17.60 -2.89
C ASN A 184 -25.56 -18.16 -1.76
N ILE A 185 -26.37 -17.31 -1.11
CA ILE A 185 -27.18 -17.72 0.04
C ILE A 185 -28.36 -18.62 -0.36
N ARG A 186 -28.92 -18.45 -1.57
CA ARG A 186 -30.02 -19.27 -2.08
C ARG A 186 -29.63 -20.70 -2.43
N HIS A 187 -28.36 -20.98 -2.74
CA HIS A 187 -27.89 -22.36 -2.91
C HIS A 187 -27.64 -23.10 -1.58
N GLY A 188 -27.42 -22.36 -0.49
CA GLY A 188 -27.10 -22.89 0.84
C GLY A 188 -28.25 -22.75 1.85
N LEU A 189 -28.14 -21.74 2.72
CA LEU A 189 -29.01 -21.52 3.88
C LEU A 189 -30.49 -21.30 3.51
N ASN A 190 -30.75 -20.66 2.37
CA ASN A 190 -32.09 -20.27 1.94
C ASN A 190 -32.63 -21.16 0.80
N LYS A 191 -32.02 -22.32 0.55
CA LYS A 191 -32.42 -23.25 -0.53
C LYS A 191 -33.83 -23.84 -0.40
N ASN A 192 -34.43 -23.74 0.78
CA ASN A 192 -35.79 -24.17 1.06
C ASN A 192 -36.83 -23.04 0.99
N LEU A 193 -36.44 -21.82 0.59
CA LEU A 193 -37.33 -20.68 0.45
C LEU A 193 -37.60 -20.39 -1.03
N GLY A 194 -38.87 -20.31 -1.41
CA GLY A 194 -39.31 -19.95 -2.74
C GLY A 194 -39.34 -18.44 -2.96
N PHE A 195 -40.51 -17.97 -3.40
CA PHE A 195 -40.75 -16.59 -3.84
C PHE A 195 -42.10 -16.01 -3.37
N THR A 196 -42.79 -16.67 -2.43
CA THR A 196 -43.97 -16.09 -1.76
C THR A 196 -43.56 -14.88 -0.90
N SER A 197 -44.52 -14.10 -0.40
CA SER A 197 -44.23 -12.96 0.47
C SER A 197 -43.56 -13.41 1.78
N GLU A 198 -44.03 -14.51 2.35
CA GLU A 198 -43.53 -15.12 3.59
C GLU A 198 -42.11 -15.66 3.40
N ASP A 199 -41.83 -16.32 2.28
CA ASP A 199 -40.49 -16.80 1.93
C ASP A 199 -39.51 -15.64 1.69
N ARG A 200 -39.99 -14.50 1.16
CA ARG A 200 -39.17 -13.29 0.96
C ARG A 200 -38.83 -12.64 2.31
N GLU A 201 -39.81 -12.49 3.21
CA GLU A 201 -39.61 -11.96 4.57
C GLU A 201 -38.63 -12.85 5.35
N GLU A 202 -38.85 -14.17 5.38
CA GLU A 202 -37.96 -15.12 6.04
C GLU A 202 -36.55 -15.16 5.41
N ASN A 203 -36.45 -15.02 4.09
CA ASN A 203 -35.16 -14.91 3.41
C ASN A 203 -34.36 -13.70 3.93
N ILE A 204 -34.97 -12.50 3.97
CA ILE A 204 -34.32 -11.28 4.47
C ILE A 204 -34.01 -11.40 5.97
N ARG A 205 -34.92 -11.94 6.78
CA ARG A 205 -34.69 -12.14 8.22
C ARG A 205 -33.51 -13.08 8.50
N ARG A 206 -33.36 -14.18 7.75
CA ARG A 206 -32.19 -15.07 7.85
C ARG A 206 -30.89 -14.36 7.48
N ILE A 207 -30.90 -13.57 6.42
CA ILE A 207 -29.72 -12.80 5.99
C ILE A 207 -29.32 -11.79 7.08
N ALA A 208 -30.27 -11.09 7.69
CA ALA A 208 -30.00 -10.14 8.77
C ALA A 208 -29.35 -10.80 10.00
N GLU A 209 -29.84 -11.97 10.43
CA GLU A 209 -29.22 -12.71 11.54
C GLU A 209 -27.82 -13.25 11.18
N VAL A 210 -27.58 -13.68 9.93
CA VAL A 210 -26.23 -14.08 9.49
C VAL A 210 -25.28 -12.88 9.40
N ALA A 211 -25.75 -11.74 8.87
CA ALA A 211 -24.96 -10.51 8.80
C ALA A 211 -24.57 -10.02 10.20
N LYS A 212 -25.49 -10.12 11.16
CA LYS A 212 -25.23 -9.89 12.59
C LYS A 212 -24.19 -10.84 13.18
N LEU A 213 -24.13 -12.11 12.78
CA LEU A 213 -23.08 -13.04 13.24
C LEU A 213 -21.70 -12.64 12.68
N PHE A 214 -21.59 -12.26 11.41
CA PHE A 214 -20.35 -11.77 10.82
C PHE A 214 -19.89 -10.43 11.43
N ALA A 215 -20.83 -9.49 11.60
CA ALA A 215 -20.59 -8.23 12.28
C ALA A 215 -20.18 -8.46 13.75
N ASP A 216 -20.88 -9.31 14.50
CA ASP A 216 -20.48 -9.62 15.89
C ASP A 216 -19.09 -10.25 15.94
N ALA A 217 -18.73 -11.12 14.99
CA ALA A 217 -17.41 -11.74 14.90
C ALA A 217 -16.27 -10.71 14.68
N GLY A 218 -16.58 -9.56 14.08
CA GLY A 218 -15.64 -8.44 13.87
C GLY A 218 -15.33 -8.13 12.41
N LEU A 219 -16.03 -8.75 11.47
CA LEU A 219 -15.87 -8.51 10.03
C LEU A 219 -16.82 -7.41 9.55
N VAL A 220 -16.45 -6.74 8.45
CA VAL A 220 -17.40 -5.94 7.67
C VAL A 220 -18.24 -6.90 6.82
N CYS A 221 -19.49 -7.12 7.20
CA CYS A 221 -20.41 -7.93 6.41
C CYS A 221 -21.06 -7.07 5.33
N ILE A 222 -20.87 -7.42 4.06
CA ILE A 222 -21.51 -6.76 2.93
C ILE A 222 -22.70 -7.63 2.51
N THR A 223 -23.87 -7.05 2.27
CA THR A 223 -25.05 -7.82 1.82
C THR A 223 -25.62 -7.24 0.53
N SER A 224 -25.79 -8.08 -0.50
CA SER A 224 -26.21 -7.69 -1.85
C SER A 224 -27.57 -8.30 -2.21
N PHE A 225 -28.66 -7.73 -1.71
CA PHE A 225 -30.03 -8.25 -1.91
C PHE A 225 -30.98 -7.18 -2.43
N ILE A 226 -32.06 -7.58 -3.10
CA ILE A 226 -33.07 -6.60 -3.56
C ILE A 226 -33.75 -5.94 -2.36
N SER A 227 -34.07 -6.71 -1.30
CA SER A 227 -34.72 -6.24 -0.05
C SER A 227 -35.78 -5.14 -0.28
N PRO A 228 -36.85 -5.45 -1.05
CA PRO A 228 -37.71 -4.42 -1.64
C PRO A 228 -38.58 -3.68 -0.62
N PHE A 229 -38.93 -4.32 0.50
CA PHE A 229 -39.86 -3.77 1.48
C PHE A 229 -39.12 -3.09 2.63
N THR A 230 -39.58 -1.89 2.99
CA THR A 230 -39.03 -1.03 4.06
C THR A 230 -39.14 -1.73 5.41
N LYS A 231 -40.25 -2.42 5.66
CA LYS A 231 -40.46 -3.25 6.87
C LYS A 231 -39.31 -4.24 7.10
N ASP A 232 -38.88 -4.95 6.05
CA ASP A 232 -37.87 -6.00 6.17
C ASP A 232 -36.46 -5.40 6.41
N ARG A 233 -36.15 -4.28 5.76
CA ARG A 233 -34.89 -3.53 5.98
C ARG A 233 -34.85 -2.89 7.37
N ALA A 234 -35.97 -2.33 7.84
CA ALA A 234 -36.09 -1.79 9.19
C ALA A 234 -35.97 -2.87 10.27
N GLU A 235 -36.50 -4.08 10.04
CA GLU A 235 -36.27 -5.22 10.94
C GLU A 235 -34.80 -5.67 10.93
N ALA A 236 -34.16 -5.73 9.77
CA ALA A 236 -32.73 -6.04 9.66
C ALA A 236 -31.86 -5.04 10.44
N ARG A 237 -32.09 -3.74 10.23
CA ARG A 237 -31.48 -2.63 11.00
C ARG A 237 -31.66 -2.85 12.50
N ARG A 238 -32.90 -3.08 12.96
CA ARG A 238 -33.26 -3.29 14.37
C ARG A 238 -32.56 -4.51 14.98
N ILE A 239 -32.31 -5.57 14.21
CA ILE A 239 -31.58 -6.76 14.65
C ILE A 239 -30.11 -6.41 14.98
N LEU A 240 -29.46 -5.58 14.16
CA LEU A 240 -28.07 -5.13 14.36
C LEU A 240 -27.97 -4.09 15.49
N GLU A 241 -28.82 -3.07 15.48
CA GLU A 241 -28.81 -1.99 16.48
C GLU A 241 -29.03 -2.51 17.91
N ARG A 242 -29.96 -3.46 18.09
CA ARG A 242 -30.17 -4.14 19.40
C ARG A 242 -28.97 -4.95 19.87
N ALA A 243 -28.15 -5.42 18.93
CA ALA A 243 -26.88 -6.06 19.25
C ALA A 243 -25.76 -5.04 19.50
N GLY A 244 -26.00 -3.73 19.35
CA GLY A 244 -24.97 -2.69 19.43
C GLY A 244 -23.92 -2.83 18.33
N LEU A 245 -24.36 -3.13 17.10
CA LEU A 245 -23.52 -3.27 15.91
C LEU A 245 -23.95 -2.23 14.87
N PRO A 246 -23.01 -1.51 14.22
CA PRO A 246 -23.36 -0.54 13.17
C PRO A 246 -23.99 -1.22 11.95
N PHE A 247 -25.00 -0.56 11.39
CA PHE A 247 -25.74 -0.96 10.20
C PHE A 247 -25.82 0.24 9.26
N PHE A 248 -25.43 0.06 8.00
CA PHE A 248 -25.40 1.11 6.99
C PHE A 248 -26.27 0.68 5.81
N GLU A 249 -27.45 1.28 5.67
CA GLU A 249 -28.37 1.05 4.56
C GLU A 249 -27.92 1.90 3.36
N VAL A 250 -27.50 1.21 2.31
CA VAL A 250 -26.95 1.83 1.11
C VAL A 250 -27.95 1.60 -0.02
N TYR A 251 -28.60 2.68 -0.45
CA TYR A 251 -29.52 2.62 -1.56
C TYR A 251 -28.75 2.69 -2.89
N VAL A 252 -28.59 1.54 -3.55
CA VAL A 252 -28.07 1.44 -4.92
C VAL A 252 -29.19 1.80 -5.88
N ASN A 253 -29.31 3.10 -6.14
CA ASN A 253 -30.37 3.71 -6.91
C ASN A 253 -29.97 3.79 -8.39
N ALA A 254 -30.71 3.08 -9.24
CA ALA A 254 -30.66 3.19 -10.69
C ALA A 254 -32.11 3.24 -11.20
N PRO A 255 -32.44 4.09 -12.18
CA PRO A 255 -33.74 4.09 -12.84
C PRO A 255 -34.12 2.70 -13.40
N LEU A 256 -35.42 2.41 -13.46
CA LEU A 256 -35.92 1.09 -13.88
C LEU A 256 -35.58 0.78 -15.34
N ASP A 257 -35.67 1.76 -16.24
CA ASP A 257 -35.28 1.67 -17.64
C ASP A 257 -33.77 1.41 -17.81
N VAL A 258 -32.93 2.01 -16.95
CA VAL A 258 -31.50 1.70 -16.88
C VAL A 258 -31.26 0.27 -16.39
N CYS A 259 -32.06 -0.22 -15.43
CA CYS A 259 -32.01 -1.61 -14.98
C CYS A 259 -32.46 -2.61 -16.06
N GLU A 260 -33.55 -2.30 -16.78
CA GLU A 260 -34.11 -3.09 -17.87
C GLU A 260 -33.20 -3.12 -19.10
N SER A 261 -32.53 -2.02 -19.45
CA SER A 261 -31.59 -1.98 -20.57
C SER A 261 -30.32 -2.79 -20.31
N ARG A 262 -29.87 -2.88 -19.05
CA ARG A 262 -28.74 -3.73 -18.65
C ARG A 262 -29.07 -5.22 -18.69
N ASP A 263 -30.28 -5.62 -18.27
CA ASP A 263 -30.80 -6.99 -18.09
C ASP A 263 -29.75 -8.10 -17.90
N VAL A 264 -28.83 -7.91 -16.96
CA VAL A 264 -27.57 -8.68 -16.81
C VAL A 264 -27.79 -10.20 -16.70
N LYS A 265 -28.96 -10.61 -16.17
CA LYS A 265 -29.34 -12.02 -15.96
C LYS A 265 -30.48 -12.49 -16.87
N GLY A 266 -30.93 -11.67 -17.83
CA GLY A 266 -32.07 -11.97 -18.71
C GLY A 266 -33.40 -12.11 -17.96
N LEU A 267 -33.54 -11.45 -16.80
CA LEU A 267 -34.69 -11.59 -15.90
C LEU A 267 -35.80 -10.61 -16.26
N TYR A 268 -35.47 -9.39 -16.69
CA TYR A 268 -36.46 -8.40 -17.09
C TYR A 268 -37.21 -8.83 -18.35
N LYS A 269 -36.51 -9.38 -19.36
CA LYS A 269 -37.16 -9.98 -20.54
C LYS A 269 -38.12 -11.12 -20.17
N LYS A 270 -37.75 -11.97 -19.20
CA LYS A 270 -38.61 -13.07 -18.72
C LYS A 270 -39.81 -12.58 -17.91
N ALA A 271 -39.65 -11.55 -17.09
CA ALA A 271 -40.75 -10.91 -16.36
C ALA A 271 -41.75 -10.24 -17.33
N ARG A 272 -41.26 -9.42 -18.27
CA ARG A 272 -42.09 -8.80 -19.33
C ARG A 272 -42.81 -9.83 -20.21
N ALA A 273 -42.25 -11.02 -20.39
CA ALA A 273 -42.88 -12.15 -21.08
C ALA A 273 -43.82 -13.00 -20.19
N GLY A 274 -44.10 -12.59 -18.94
CA GLY A 274 -44.98 -13.29 -18.00
C GLY A 274 -44.43 -14.61 -17.43
N GLN A 275 -43.16 -14.94 -17.71
CA GLN A 275 -42.51 -16.19 -17.29
C GLN A 275 -42.03 -16.16 -15.83
N ILE A 276 -41.80 -14.96 -15.29
CA ILE A 276 -41.47 -14.72 -13.88
C ILE A 276 -42.55 -13.78 -13.34
N LYS A 277 -43.32 -14.23 -12.35
CA LYS A 277 -44.36 -13.44 -11.70
C LYS A 277 -43.86 -12.82 -10.40
N GLY A 278 -44.36 -11.64 -10.06
CA GLY A 278 -44.02 -10.95 -8.81
C GLY A 278 -42.58 -10.45 -8.79
N PHE A 279 -42.08 -10.01 -9.96
CA PHE A 279 -40.73 -9.48 -10.10
C PHE A 279 -40.68 -8.01 -9.66
N THR A 280 -39.79 -7.70 -8.73
CA THR A 280 -39.63 -6.34 -8.17
C THR A 280 -39.29 -5.32 -9.26
N GLY A 281 -40.07 -4.24 -9.32
CA GLY A 281 -40.00 -3.21 -10.35
C GLY A 281 -40.91 -3.46 -11.57
N ILE A 282 -41.58 -4.62 -11.66
CA ILE A 282 -42.49 -4.97 -12.77
C ILE A 282 -43.88 -5.34 -12.23
N ASP A 283 -44.01 -6.47 -11.53
CA ASP A 283 -45.28 -6.95 -10.95
C ASP A 283 -45.29 -6.90 -9.41
N SER A 284 -44.27 -6.28 -8.81
CA SER A 284 -44.15 -6.08 -7.37
C SER A 284 -43.38 -4.80 -7.11
N GLU A 285 -43.80 -4.04 -6.11
CA GLU A 285 -43.21 -2.73 -5.83
C GLU A 285 -41.80 -2.83 -5.24
N TYR A 286 -41.07 -1.73 -5.33
CA TYR A 286 -39.81 -1.49 -4.61
C TYR A 286 -40.01 -0.22 -3.79
N GLU A 287 -40.00 -0.36 -2.47
CA GLU A 287 -40.12 0.77 -1.56
C GLU A 287 -38.74 1.39 -1.35
N SER A 288 -38.53 2.59 -1.88
CA SER A 288 -37.25 3.30 -1.73
C SER A 288 -36.97 3.64 -0.26
N PRO A 289 -35.74 3.45 0.26
CA PRO A 289 -35.38 3.87 1.61
C PRO A 289 -35.61 5.37 1.83
N GLU A 290 -36.30 5.72 2.92
CA GLU A 290 -36.56 7.12 3.30
C GLU A 290 -35.34 7.81 3.92
N ALA A 291 -34.57 7.07 4.73
CA ALA A 291 -33.39 7.57 5.44
C ALA A 291 -32.21 6.57 5.37
N PRO A 292 -31.68 6.26 4.17
CA PRO A 292 -30.46 5.47 4.03
C PRO A 292 -29.24 6.29 4.45
N GLU A 293 -28.22 5.64 5.02
CA GLU A 293 -26.93 6.28 5.32
C GLU A 293 -26.17 6.72 4.05
N LEU A 294 -26.44 6.10 2.89
CA LEU A 294 -25.88 6.54 1.61
C LEU A 294 -26.80 6.21 0.41
N ILE A 295 -26.83 7.09 -0.59
CA ILE A 295 -27.52 6.86 -1.87
C ILE A 295 -26.50 6.86 -3.00
N LEU A 296 -26.32 5.71 -3.64
CA LEU A 296 -25.42 5.52 -4.79
C LEU A 296 -26.21 5.61 -6.10
N LYS A 297 -26.05 6.72 -6.83
CA LYS A 297 -26.70 6.96 -8.12
C LYS A 297 -26.03 6.21 -9.28
N THR A 298 -26.26 4.90 -9.32
CA THR A 298 -25.61 3.98 -10.26
C THR A 298 -26.19 4.09 -11.69
N GLY A 299 -25.37 4.60 -12.61
CA GLY A 299 -25.79 5.00 -13.95
C GLY A 299 -25.47 6.48 -14.24
N GLU A 300 -25.37 7.30 -13.19
CA GLU A 300 -24.68 8.59 -13.22
C GLU A 300 -23.22 8.40 -12.80
N LEU A 301 -22.98 7.68 -11.70
CA LEU A 301 -21.66 7.43 -11.11
C LEU A 301 -20.96 6.19 -11.68
N THR A 302 -19.63 6.24 -11.74
CA THR A 302 -18.76 5.08 -11.95
C THR A 302 -18.65 4.20 -10.69
N VAL A 303 -18.10 2.98 -10.85
CA VAL A 303 -17.86 2.07 -9.72
C VAL A 303 -16.91 2.70 -8.70
N ASN A 304 -15.81 3.31 -9.14
CA ASN A 304 -14.81 3.92 -8.26
C ASN A 304 -15.40 5.08 -7.43
N GLU A 305 -16.25 5.92 -8.03
CA GLU A 305 -16.95 7.00 -7.32
C GLU A 305 -17.94 6.44 -6.27
N CYS A 306 -18.61 5.33 -6.57
CA CYS A 306 -19.48 4.65 -5.60
C CYS A 306 -18.68 4.05 -4.43
N ILE A 307 -17.51 3.46 -4.70
CA ILE A 307 -16.63 2.93 -3.65
C ILE A 307 -16.04 4.05 -2.80
N GLN A 308 -15.62 5.17 -3.38
CA GLN A 308 -15.12 6.31 -2.60
C GLN A 308 -16.16 6.81 -1.58
N GLN A 309 -17.41 7.03 -2.01
CA GLN A 309 -18.47 7.47 -1.10
C GLN A 309 -18.76 6.47 0.03
N LEU A 310 -18.73 5.16 -0.27
CA LEU A 310 -18.87 4.10 0.74
C LEU A 310 -17.70 4.09 1.73
N VAL A 311 -16.48 4.23 1.21
CA VAL A 311 -15.25 4.24 1.99
C VAL A 311 -15.23 5.46 2.91
N ASP A 312 -15.65 6.63 2.43
CA ASP A 312 -15.65 7.87 3.20
C ASP A 312 -16.71 7.81 4.33
N LEU A 313 -17.92 7.31 4.07
CA LEU A 313 -18.90 6.98 5.12
C LEU A 313 -18.29 6.04 6.19
N LEU A 314 -17.60 4.97 5.76
CA LEU A 314 -17.01 4.00 6.69
C LEU A 314 -15.78 4.56 7.44
N LYS A 315 -15.09 5.58 6.90
CA LYS A 315 -14.04 6.34 7.59
C LYS A 315 -14.64 7.26 8.65
N GLU A 316 -15.66 8.04 8.32
CA GLU A 316 -16.39 8.91 9.26
C GLU A 316 -16.92 8.12 10.46
N GLN A 317 -17.46 6.93 10.21
CA GLN A 317 -17.99 6.01 11.22
C GLN A 317 -16.90 5.15 11.91
N SER A 318 -15.61 5.44 11.67
CA SER A 318 -14.45 4.78 12.28
C SER A 318 -14.35 3.26 12.07
N ILE A 319 -15.03 2.71 11.05
CA ILE A 319 -14.93 1.30 10.64
C ILE A 319 -13.63 1.09 9.87
N ILE A 320 -13.39 1.96 8.89
CA ILE A 320 -12.13 2.11 8.16
C ILE A 320 -11.31 3.14 8.93
N PRO A 321 -10.15 2.79 9.52
CA PRO A 321 -9.32 3.78 10.21
C PRO A 321 -8.85 4.88 9.24
N SER A 322 -8.76 6.13 9.69
CA SER A 322 -8.20 7.23 8.88
C SER A 322 -6.74 6.98 8.43
N GLY A 323 -6.01 6.10 9.12
CA GLY A 323 -4.73 5.53 8.68
C GLY A 323 -4.82 4.49 7.54
N VAL A 324 -5.95 4.38 6.85
CA VAL A 324 -6.07 3.73 5.54
C VAL A 324 -5.71 4.78 4.50
N ILE A 325 -4.47 4.73 4.03
CA ILE A 325 -3.80 5.86 3.39
C ILE A 325 -4.33 6.11 1.98
N GLU A 326 -5.17 7.15 1.85
CA GLU A 326 -5.50 7.78 0.57
C GLU A 326 -5.11 9.26 0.51
N GLU A 327 -5.03 9.93 1.67
CA GLU A 327 -4.63 11.32 1.75
C GLU A 327 -3.13 11.49 1.50
N ILE A 328 -2.83 12.30 0.49
CA ILE A 328 -1.52 12.86 0.24
C ILE A 328 -1.32 13.97 1.27
N ASN A 329 -0.45 13.72 2.24
CA ASN A 329 -0.06 14.66 3.28
C ASN A 329 0.96 15.65 2.72
N GLU A 330 0.47 16.69 2.03
CA GLU A 330 1.31 17.82 1.64
C GLU A 330 1.69 18.65 2.86
N LEU A 331 2.96 19.07 2.94
CA LEU A 331 3.53 19.81 4.06
C LEU A 331 3.70 21.31 3.76
N PHE A 332 2.99 21.82 2.75
CA PHE A 332 2.95 23.25 2.46
C PHE A 332 2.15 24.00 3.53
N VAL A 333 2.64 25.19 3.91
CA VAL A 333 1.83 26.13 4.69
C VAL A 333 0.65 26.59 3.83
N ALA A 334 -0.57 26.47 4.36
CA ALA A 334 -1.76 26.95 3.68
C ALA A 334 -1.63 28.45 3.33
N GLU A 335 -2.05 28.85 2.13
CA GLU A 335 -1.80 30.20 1.57
C GLU A 335 -2.24 31.33 2.52
N ASN A 336 -3.36 31.16 3.22
CA ASN A 336 -3.90 32.11 4.20
C ASN A 336 -3.02 32.32 5.46
N ARG A 337 -2.02 31.46 5.69
CA ARG A 337 -1.05 31.53 6.80
C ARG A 337 0.38 31.80 6.33
N LEU A 338 0.63 31.88 5.01
CA LEU A 338 1.97 31.98 4.44
C LEU A 338 2.75 33.21 4.94
N VAL A 339 2.14 34.40 4.91
CA VAL A 339 2.79 35.65 5.35
C VAL A 339 3.18 35.60 6.83
N LEU A 340 2.35 34.98 7.67
CA LEU A 340 2.66 34.77 9.09
C LEU A 340 3.82 33.79 9.24
N ALA A 341 3.79 32.65 8.55
CA ALA A 341 4.87 31.66 8.59
C ALA A 341 6.21 32.20 8.03
N GLN A 342 6.20 33.07 7.02
CA GLN A 342 7.39 33.77 6.53
C GLN A 342 7.94 34.76 7.58
N THR A 343 7.05 35.46 8.28
CA THR A 343 7.42 36.38 9.37
C THR A 343 8.03 35.60 10.54
N ASP A 344 7.36 34.55 11.02
CA ASP A 344 7.88 33.61 12.03
C ASP A 344 9.25 33.09 11.60
N ALA A 345 9.35 32.54 10.39
CA ALA A 345 10.56 31.96 9.85
C ALA A 345 11.72 32.96 9.89
N SER A 346 11.49 34.25 9.61
CA SER A 346 12.54 35.29 9.63
C SER A 346 13.22 35.46 11.00
N THR A 347 12.50 35.19 12.09
CA THR A 347 12.99 35.36 13.48
C THR A 347 13.73 34.15 14.03
N LEU A 348 13.51 32.96 13.44
CA LEU A 348 14.10 31.71 13.92
C LEU A 348 15.62 31.63 13.66
N PRO A 349 16.37 30.83 14.41
CA PRO A 349 17.70 30.40 13.98
C PRO A 349 17.58 29.50 12.74
N SER A 350 18.55 29.57 11.81
CA SER A 350 18.53 28.79 10.55
C SER A 350 19.57 27.66 10.49
N ILE A 351 19.23 26.63 9.70
CA ILE A 351 20.12 25.61 9.15
C ILE A 351 20.27 25.92 7.65
N SER A 352 21.48 26.16 7.18
CA SER A 352 21.78 26.23 5.75
C SER A 352 21.73 24.82 5.15
N ILE A 353 20.94 24.63 4.09
CA ILE A 353 20.73 23.33 3.44
C ILE A 353 21.31 23.30 2.02
N THR A 354 21.66 22.11 1.54
CA THR A 354 22.21 21.91 0.19
C THR A 354 21.10 21.78 -0.88
N LYS A 355 21.50 21.69 -2.15
CA LYS A 355 20.56 21.40 -3.26
C LYS A 355 19.93 20.00 -3.13
N LEU A 356 20.67 19.02 -2.59
CA LEU A 356 20.17 17.68 -2.33
C LEU A 356 19.09 17.70 -1.23
N ASP A 357 19.34 18.45 -0.17
CA ASP A 357 18.38 18.63 0.93
C ASP A 357 17.12 19.35 0.46
N LEU A 358 17.24 20.37 -0.41
CA LEU A 358 16.08 21.04 -0.99
C LEU A 358 15.22 20.10 -1.86
N GLN A 359 15.83 19.12 -2.54
CA GLN A 359 15.11 18.08 -3.27
C GLN A 359 14.33 17.16 -2.29
N TRP A 360 14.92 16.83 -1.14
CA TRP A 360 14.19 16.10 -0.08
C TRP A 360 13.09 16.95 0.59
N VAL A 361 13.30 18.26 0.76
CA VAL A 361 12.25 19.20 1.18
C VAL A 361 11.10 19.17 0.17
N GLN A 362 11.36 19.19 -1.15
CA GLN A 362 10.31 19.08 -2.18
C GLN A 362 9.57 17.72 -2.10
N VAL A 363 10.29 16.61 -1.97
CA VAL A 363 9.72 15.26 -1.82
C VAL A 363 8.74 15.20 -0.63
N LEU A 364 9.13 15.80 0.50
CA LEU A 364 8.30 15.90 1.70
C LEU A 364 7.12 16.86 1.50
N ALA A 365 7.36 18.05 0.94
CA ALA A 365 6.36 19.10 0.75
C ALA A 365 5.17 18.65 -0.10
N GLU A 366 5.45 17.95 -1.20
CA GLU A 366 4.45 17.43 -2.14
C GLU A 366 3.81 16.10 -1.65
N GLY A 367 4.20 15.60 -0.48
CA GLY A 367 3.57 14.42 0.12
C GLY A 367 3.94 13.08 -0.52
N TRP A 368 5.00 12.99 -1.33
CA TRP A 368 5.48 11.71 -1.92
C TRP A 368 5.80 10.66 -0.85
N ALA A 369 6.27 11.11 0.32
CA ALA A 369 6.59 10.29 1.49
C ALA A 369 5.44 10.17 2.50
N SER A 370 4.19 10.40 2.09
CA SER A 370 3.01 10.30 2.98
C SER A 370 2.98 8.97 3.73
N PRO A 371 2.76 8.97 5.06
CA PRO A 371 2.27 10.07 5.88
C PRO A 371 3.34 10.79 6.72
N LEU A 372 4.62 10.79 6.32
CA LEU A 372 5.65 11.55 7.06
C LEU A 372 5.23 13.01 7.24
N LYS A 373 5.50 13.56 8.43
CA LYS A 373 5.24 14.97 8.78
C LYS A 373 6.43 15.89 8.56
N GLY A 374 7.55 15.36 8.06
CA GLY A 374 8.80 16.07 7.88
C GLY A 374 9.98 15.10 7.77
N PHE A 375 11.18 15.58 8.10
CA PHE A 375 12.35 14.71 8.20
C PHE A 375 12.19 13.73 9.38
N MET A 376 12.57 12.48 9.16
CA MET A 376 12.32 11.39 10.12
C MET A 376 12.91 11.66 11.50
N ARG A 377 12.11 11.43 12.53
CA ARG A 377 12.55 11.25 13.92
C ARG A 377 13.31 9.92 14.08
N GLU A 378 14.04 9.75 15.18
CA GLU A 378 14.84 8.53 15.41
C GLU A 378 13.98 7.26 15.29
N ARG A 379 12.77 7.30 15.87
CA ARG A 379 11.81 6.18 15.81
C ARG A 379 11.44 5.79 14.37
N GLU A 380 11.21 6.76 13.49
CA GLU A 380 10.83 6.52 12.09
C GLU A 380 12.04 6.01 11.31
N TYR A 381 13.20 6.65 11.50
CA TYR A 381 14.48 6.23 10.91
C TYR A 381 14.83 4.77 11.24
N LEU A 382 14.74 4.39 12.51
CA LEU A 382 14.99 3.01 12.96
C LEU A 382 14.01 2.02 12.33
N GLN A 383 12.72 2.34 12.25
CA GLN A 383 11.74 1.46 11.59
C GLN A 383 12.08 1.26 10.11
N VAL A 384 12.49 2.33 9.42
CA VAL A 384 12.86 2.32 8.00
C VAL A 384 14.11 1.47 7.74
N ILE A 385 15.23 1.70 8.45
CA ILE A 385 16.48 0.97 8.19
C ILE A 385 16.45 -0.51 8.62
N HIS A 386 15.51 -0.91 9.49
CA HIS A 386 15.37 -2.29 9.95
C HIS A 386 14.23 -3.06 9.26
N PHE A 387 13.13 -2.39 8.88
CA PHE A 387 11.90 -3.06 8.43
C PHE A 387 11.36 -2.56 7.08
N ASN A 388 12.03 -1.60 6.42
CA ASN A 388 11.58 -0.94 5.18
C ASN A 388 10.15 -0.38 5.26
N THR A 389 9.68 -0.08 6.47
CA THR A 389 8.30 0.31 6.75
C THR A 389 8.23 1.31 7.89
N LEU A 390 7.19 2.14 7.87
CA LEU A 390 6.64 2.74 9.09
C LEU A 390 5.56 1.78 9.64
N LEU A 391 5.46 1.71 10.97
CA LEU A 391 4.58 0.76 11.69
C LEU A 391 3.51 1.48 12.53
N ASP A 392 3.73 2.76 12.85
CA ASP A 392 2.81 3.57 13.63
C ASP A 392 1.59 3.96 12.78
N GLY A 393 0.38 3.56 13.22
CA GLY A 393 -0.87 3.74 12.47
C GLY A 393 -1.18 2.66 11.42
N GLY A 394 -0.25 1.74 11.17
CA GLY A 394 -0.37 0.64 10.22
C GLY A 394 0.96 0.33 9.54
N THR A 395 1.03 -0.74 8.74
CA THR A 395 2.25 -1.08 7.99
C THR A 395 2.29 -0.32 6.67
N ILE A 396 3.22 0.63 6.56
CA ILE A 396 3.38 1.56 5.43
C ILE A 396 4.73 1.30 4.79
N ASN A 397 4.79 0.99 3.49
CA ASN A 397 6.08 0.83 2.82
C ASN A 397 6.84 2.17 2.81
N LEU A 398 8.06 2.19 3.35
CA LEU A 398 8.98 3.32 3.26
C LEU A 398 10.39 2.79 3.53
N SER A 399 11.18 2.58 2.48
CA SER A 399 12.42 1.81 2.51
C SER A 399 13.71 2.64 2.55
N ILE A 400 13.61 3.98 2.51
CA ILE A 400 14.76 4.88 2.45
C ILE A 400 14.72 5.92 3.59
N PRO A 401 15.83 6.20 4.29
CA PRO A 401 15.91 7.31 5.22
C PRO A 401 15.75 8.67 4.52
N ILE A 402 14.68 9.40 4.88
CA ILE A 402 14.44 10.79 4.48
C ILE A 402 14.76 11.67 5.70
N VAL A 403 16.02 12.07 5.77
CA VAL A 403 16.66 12.65 6.97
C VAL A 403 17.50 13.87 6.59
N LEU A 404 17.61 14.85 7.50
CA LEU A 404 18.46 16.04 7.32
C LEU A 404 19.73 15.90 8.16
N PRO A 405 20.92 15.68 7.57
CA PRO A 405 22.17 15.59 8.30
C PRO A 405 22.69 16.98 8.68
N VAL A 406 23.23 17.11 9.89
CA VAL A 406 23.81 18.35 10.42
C VAL A 406 25.12 18.09 11.15
N ALA A 407 26.05 19.03 11.06
CA ALA A 407 27.33 18.97 11.76
C ALA A 407 27.13 19.15 13.29
N THR A 408 28.11 18.72 14.09
CA THR A 408 28.03 18.75 15.57
C THR A 408 27.82 20.18 16.08
N GLU A 409 28.47 21.17 15.48
CA GLU A 409 28.37 22.59 15.83
C GLU A 409 26.96 23.14 15.55
N VAL A 410 26.30 22.64 14.50
CA VAL A 410 24.92 22.99 14.16
C VAL A 410 23.95 22.35 15.15
N LYS A 411 24.17 21.09 15.53
CA LYS A 411 23.40 20.40 16.57
C LYS A 411 23.54 21.11 17.91
N GLU A 412 24.75 21.44 18.34
CA GLU A 412 25.00 22.11 19.63
C GLU A 412 24.39 23.52 19.68
N ARG A 413 24.50 24.29 18.59
CA ARG A 413 23.88 25.62 18.47
C ARG A 413 22.35 25.60 18.53
N LEU A 414 21.71 24.52 18.06
CA LEU A 414 20.26 24.46 17.86
C LEU A 414 19.54 23.53 18.85
N GLN A 415 20.26 22.72 19.63
CA GLN A 415 19.67 21.82 20.62
C GLN A 415 18.81 22.60 21.63
N GLY A 416 17.55 22.18 21.80
CA GLY A 416 16.57 22.87 22.64
C GLY A 416 15.75 23.97 21.95
N SER A 417 16.03 24.28 20.67
CA SER A 417 15.16 25.17 19.87
C SER A 417 13.80 24.51 19.64
N VAL A 418 12.70 25.25 19.83
CA VAL A 418 11.34 24.75 19.55
C VAL A 418 11.03 24.70 18.05
N ALA A 419 11.72 25.52 17.24
CA ALA A 419 11.65 25.51 15.80
C ALA A 419 12.94 26.10 15.20
N VAL A 420 13.29 25.68 13.98
CA VAL A 420 14.43 26.18 13.20
C VAL A 420 13.98 26.43 11.76
N ALA A 421 14.52 27.44 11.09
CA ALA A 421 14.27 27.65 9.67
C ALA A 421 15.27 26.84 8.81
N LEU A 422 14.82 26.33 7.67
CA LEU A 422 15.68 25.77 6.64
C LEU A 422 15.95 26.83 5.58
N GLU A 423 17.21 27.05 5.24
CA GLU A 423 17.66 28.15 4.39
C GLU A 423 18.48 27.63 3.20
N TYR A 424 18.03 27.93 1.99
CA TYR A 424 18.72 27.57 0.75
C TYR A 424 19.07 28.85 -0.02
N GLN A 425 20.35 29.06 -0.34
CA GLN A 425 20.84 30.24 -1.07
C GLN A 425 20.36 31.58 -0.46
N GLY A 426 20.36 31.68 0.87
CA GLY A 426 19.91 32.87 1.62
C GLY A 426 18.39 33.04 1.73
N LYS A 427 17.59 32.18 1.07
CA LYS A 427 16.12 32.17 1.20
C LYS A 427 15.69 31.14 2.23
N ARG A 428 14.89 31.54 3.21
CA ARG A 428 14.19 30.61 4.11
C ARG A 428 13.07 29.91 3.32
N VAL A 429 13.11 28.58 3.26
CA VAL A 429 12.21 27.76 2.44
C VAL A 429 11.21 26.94 3.26
N ALA A 430 11.55 26.63 4.51
CA ALA A 430 10.70 25.85 5.42
C ALA A 430 11.01 26.18 6.89
N ILE A 431 10.11 25.78 7.78
CA ILE A 431 10.31 25.70 9.23
C ILE A 431 10.29 24.22 9.63
N LEU A 432 11.25 23.79 10.45
CA LEU A 432 11.24 22.49 11.12
C LEU A 432 10.91 22.71 12.60
N ARG A 433 9.71 22.33 13.02
CA ARG A 433 9.20 22.44 14.39
C ARG A 433 9.48 21.18 15.20
N ASN A 434 9.58 21.37 16.52
CA ASN A 434 9.83 20.31 17.50
C ASN A 434 11.05 19.42 17.13
N PRO A 435 12.21 20.03 16.79
CA PRO A 435 13.36 19.29 16.26
C PRO A 435 13.95 18.31 17.27
N GLU A 436 14.36 17.15 16.78
CA GLU A 436 14.95 16.05 17.53
C GLU A 436 16.27 15.65 16.88
N PHE A 437 17.36 15.71 17.66
CA PHE A 437 18.71 15.45 17.16
C PHE A 437 19.19 14.07 17.66
N TYR A 438 19.58 13.19 16.74
CA TYR A 438 20.02 11.81 17.02
C TYR A 438 21.23 11.42 16.16
N GLU A 439 21.91 10.33 16.51
CA GLU A 439 23.14 9.91 15.82
C GLU A 439 22.86 9.43 14.39
N HIS A 440 23.69 9.85 13.42
CA HIS A 440 23.57 9.42 12.03
C HIS A 440 24.06 7.98 11.82
N ARG A 441 25.10 7.55 12.57
CA ARG A 441 25.71 6.20 12.48
C ARG A 441 25.97 5.76 11.03
N LYS A 442 26.64 6.64 10.26
CA LYS A 442 26.78 6.58 8.78
C LYS A 442 27.13 5.19 8.22
N GLU A 443 28.06 4.47 8.85
CA GLU A 443 28.45 3.12 8.40
C GLU A 443 27.28 2.14 8.47
N GLU A 444 26.57 2.09 9.60
CA GLU A 444 25.38 1.25 9.78
C GLU A 444 24.27 1.64 8.81
N ARG A 445 24.02 2.95 8.64
CA ARG A 445 23.07 3.45 7.64
C ARG A 445 23.40 2.92 6.25
N CYS A 446 24.66 3.10 5.82
CA CYS A 446 25.10 2.71 4.48
C CYS A 446 25.00 1.20 4.26
N ALA A 447 25.48 0.41 5.23
CA ALA A 447 25.40 -1.05 5.20
C ALA A 447 23.95 -1.56 5.07
N ARG A 448 23.01 -0.98 5.84
CA ARG A 448 21.58 -1.39 5.80
C ARG A 448 20.87 -0.92 4.54
N GLN A 449 21.09 0.33 4.12
CA GLN A 449 20.36 0.94 3.00
C GLN A 449 20.85 0.41 1.63
N TRP A 450 22.18 0.27 1.42
CA TRP A 450 22.75 -0.16 0.14
C TRP A 450 23.25 -1.61 0.11
N GLY A 451 23.40 -2.29 1.25
CA GLY A 451 24.09 -3.59 1.31
C GLY A 451 25.61 -3.51 1.12
N THR A 452 26.19 -2.29 1.13
CA THR A 452 27.62 -2.02 1.04
C THR A 452 27.95 -0.71 1.75
N THR A 453 29.21 -0.54 2.18
CA THR A 453 29.75 0.70 2.75
C THR A 453 30.78 1.36 1.82
N CYS A 454 30.88 0.90 0.56
CA CYS A 454 31.90 1.36 -0.40
C CYS A 454 31.89 2.91 -0.56
N PRO A 455 32.95 3.62 -0.15
CA PRO A 455 32.97 5.09 -0.14
C PRO A 455 33.02 5.71 -1.55
N LYS A 456 33.31 4.91 -2.58
CA LYS A 456 33.26 5.31 -3.99
C LYS A 456 31.86 5.23 -4.61
N HIS A 457 30.88 4.66 -3.90
CA HIS A 457 29.50 4.70 -4.36
C HIS A 457 29.00 6.15 -4.23
N PRO A 458 28.47 6.78 -5.30
CA PRO A 458 28.40 8.23 -5.36
C PRO A 458 27.40 8.85 -4.36
N TYR A 459 26.31 8.15 -4.01
CA TYR A 459 25.42 8.62 -2.92
C TYR A 459 26.00 8.37 -1.52
N ILE A 460 26.55 7.17 -1.24
CA ILE A 460 27.29 6.87 0.00
C ILE A 460 28.39 7.91 0.27
N LYS A 461 29.14 8.34 -0.76
CA LYS A 461 30.13 9.42 -0.64
C LYS A 461 29.53 10.68 0.00
N MET A 462 28.40 11.17 -0.52
CA MET A 462 27.70 12.34 0.05
C MET A 462 27.20 12.08 1.49
N VAL A 463 26.79 10.85 1.82
CA VAL A 463 26.39 10.48 3.19
C VAL A 463 27.59 10.51 4.15
N LEU A 464 28.75 10.01 3.72
CA LEU A 464 29.99 10.02 4.53
C LEU A 464 30.51 11.45 4.75
N GLU A 465 30.44 12.29 3.72
CA GLU A 465 30.84 13.72 3.73
C GLU A 465 29.85 14.63 4.48
N SER A 466 28.64 14.16 4.79
CA SER A 466 27.63 14.93 5.54
C SER A 466 27.91 14.99 7.06
N GLY A 467 27.03 15.62 7.84
CA GLY A 467 27.16 15.70 9.30
C GLY A 467 26.93 14.37 10.05
N ASP A 468 27.45 14.27 11.28
CA ASP A 468 27.35 13.07 12.13
C ASP A 468 26.04 12.98 12.95
N TRP A 469 25.25 14.05 12.94
CA TRP A 469 23.92 14.09 13.55
C TRP A 469 22.85 14.15 12.46
N LEU A 470 21.67 13.59 12.76
CA LEU A 470 20.45 13.80 12.00
C LEU A 470 19.50 14.67 12.81
N VAL A 471 18.71 15.50 12.13
CA VAL A 471 17.59 16.24 12.74
C VAL A 471 16.26 15.84 12.11
N GLY A 472 15.37 15.32 12.95
CA GLY A 472 13.98 15.01 12.61
C GLY A 472 13.02 16.07 13.16
N GLY A 473 11.81 16.17 12.63
CA GLY A 473 10.84 17.16 13.10
C GLY A 473 9.61 17.30 12.20
N GLU A 474 8.69 18.18 12.60
CA GLU A 474 7.49 18.52 11.83
C GLU A 474 7.84 19.66 10.87
N LEU A 475 7.72 19.42 9.56
CA LEU A 475 8.15 20.34 8.51
C LEU A 475 6.96 21.16 7.99
N GLU A 476 7.12 22.47 7.95
CA GLU A 476 6.20 23.43 7.32
C GLU A 476 6.94 24.12 6.18
N VAL A 477 6.64 23.74 4.94
CA VAL A 477 7.30 24.29 3.74
C VAL A 477 6.56 25.54 3.30
N LEU A 478 7.26 26.67 3.22
CA LEU A 478 6.64 27.98 3.04
C LEU A 478 6.03 28.11 1.64
N GLU A 479 6.82 27.85 0.59
CA GLU A 479 6.38 28.03 -0.79
C GLU A 479 6.62 26.76 -1.60
N ARG A 480 5.85 26.58 -2.69
CA ARG A 480 6.09 25.52 -3.66
C ARG A 480 7.49 25.67 -4.27
N ILE A 481 8.28 24.60 -4.16
CA ILE A 481 9.63 24.56 -4.72
C ILE A 481 9.54 24.63 -6.26
N ARG A 482 10.25 25.58 -6.85
CA ARG A 482 10.41 25.78 -8.29
C ARG A 482 11.89 25.88 -8.62
N TRP A 483 12.31 25.23 -9.70
CA TRP A 483 13.72 25.18 -10.11
C TRP A 483 14.06 26.23 -11.16
N ASN A 484 13.05 26.79 -11.85
CA ASN A 484 13.18 27.81 -12.89
C ASN A 484 14.15 27.41 -14.02
N ASP A 485 14.24 26.11 -14.30
CA ASP A 485 15.12 25.47 -15.29
C ASP A 485 14.41 25.15 -16.62
N GLY A 486 13.20 25.68 -16.82
CA GLY A 486 12.35 25.40 -17.97
C GLY A 486 11.63 24.04 -17.94
N LEU A 487 11.66 23.32 -16.81
CA LEU A 487 11.02 22.00 -16.65
C LEU A 487 9.97 21.92 -15.54
N ASP A 488 9.71 23.02 -14.81
CA ASP A 488 8.75 23.02 -13.68
C ASP A 488 7.31 22.65 -14.08
N GLN A 489 6.92 22.86 -15.34
CA GLN A 489 5.63 22.42 -15.89
C GLN A 489 5.46 20.89 -15.92
N TYR A 490 6.55 20.12 -15.79
CA TYR A 490 6.52 18.67 -15.66
C TYR A 490 6.63 18.20 -14.20
N ARG A 491 6.93 19.10 -13.24
CA ARG A 491 7.06 18.76 -11.80
C ARG A 491 5.69 18.81 -11.11
N LEU A 492 4.87 17.83 -11.50
CA LEU A 492 3.51 17.66 -11.00
C LEU A 492 3.53 16.98 -9.63
N THR A 493 2.78 17.52 -8.66
CA THR A 493 2.63 16.87 -7.35
C THR A 493 1.79 15.58 -7.47
N PRO A 494 1.83 14.68 -6.47
CA PRO A 494 0.93 13.53 -6.41
C PRO A 494 -0.56 13.90 -6.52
N ARG A 495 -0.97 15.10 -6.08
CA ARG A 495 -2.35 15.57 -6.19
C ARG A 495 -2.68 15.99 -7.63
N GLU A 496 -1.82 16.80 -8.25
CA GLU A 496 -1.96 17.21 -9.65
C GLU A 496 -1.94 16.01 -10.61
N LEU A 497 -1.17 14.96 -10.29
CA LEU A 497 -1.19 13.70 -11.03
C LEU A 497 -2.54 12.98 -10.91
N LYS A 498 -3.09 12.81 -9.69
CA LYS A 498 -4.44 12.24 -9.49
C LYS A 498 -5.52 13.04 -10.22
N GLU A 499 -5.42 14.37 -10.21
CA GLU A 499 -6.32 15.26 -10.96
C GLU A 499 -6.22 15.01 -12.47
N LYS A 500 -5.01 14.93 -13.04
CA LYS A 500 -4.83 14.59 -14.46
C LYS A 500 -5.34 13.21 -14.84
N PHE A 501 -5.16 12.19 -14.00
CA PHE A 501 -5.73 10.86 -14.26
C PHE A 501 -7.26 10.91 -14.30
N LYS A 502 -7.89 11.73 -13.43
CA LYS A 502 -9.33 11.97 -13.42
C LYS A 502 -9.80 12.76 -14.65
N GLU A 503 -9.07 13.80 -15.08
CA GLU A 503 -9.34 14.56 -16.33
C GLU A 503 -9.32 13.64 -17.55
N MET A 504 -8.31 12.77 -17.66
CA MET A 504 -8.20 11.75 -18.71
C MET A 504 -9.21 10.59 -18.57
N LYS A 505 -10.01 10.59 -17.50
CA LYS A 505 -10.99 9.53 -17.14
C LYS A 505 -10.34 8.15 -17.09
N ALA A 506 -9.07 8.07 -16.65
CA ALA A 506 -8.31 6.82 -16.59
C ALA A 506 -9.05 5.78 -15.73
N ASP A 507 -9.16 4.54 -16.23
CA ASP A 507 -9.68 3.40 -15.46
C ASP A 507 -8.56 2.47 -14.97
N ALA A 508 -7.34 2.65 -15.47
CA ALA A 508 -6.10 2.12 -14.91
C ALA A 508 -4.95 3.12 -15.13
N VAL A 509 -4.06 3.24 -14.15
CA VAL A 509 -2.80 3.99 -14.26
C VAL A 509 -1.63 3.03 -14.03
N PHE A 510 -0.67 3.04 -14.96
CA PHE A 510 0.54 2.22 -14.87
C PHE A 510 1.80 3.07 -14.97
N ALA A 511 2.68 2.95 -13.97
CA ALA A 511 3.89 3.78 -13.88
C ALA A 511 5.14 3.09 -14.43
N PHE A 512 5.96 3.87 -15.14
CA PHE A 512 7.31 3.50 -15.56
C PHE A 512 8.33 4.48 -14.96
N GLN A 513 9.07 4.02 -13.94
CA GLN A 513 10.22 4.73 -13.37
C GLN A 513 11.43 4.64 -14.31
N LEU A 514 12.11 5.76 -14.53
CA LEU A 514 13.35 5.79 -15.30
C LEU A 514 14.30 6.91 -14.88
N ARG A 515 15.60 6.66 -15.04
CA ARG A 515 16.68 7.66 -14.95
C ARG A 515 17.50 7.78 -16.24
N ASN A 516 17.20 6.94 -17.23
CA ASN A 516 17.96 6.76 -18.47
C ASN A 516 17.10 7.18 -19.67
N PRO A 517 17.70 7.44 -20.84
CA PRO A 517 16.97 7.57 -22.11
C PRO A 517 16.05 6.37 -22.41
N VAL A 518 14.92 6.62 -23.06
CA VAL A 518 13.97 5.57 -23.47
C VAL A 518 14.45 4.96 -24.79
N HIS A 519 14.84 3.69 -24.75
CA HIS A 519 15.01 2.84 -25.94
C HIS A 519 13.81 1.91 -26.10
N ASN A 520 13.67 1.25 -27.24
CA ASN A 520 12.47 0.47 -27.59
C ASN A 520 12.29 -0.79 -26.70
N GLY A 521 13.29 -1.15 -25.89
CA GLY A 521 13.14 -2.16 -24.84
C GLY A 521 12.27 -1.67 -23.69
N HIS A 522 12.48 -0.42 -23.24
CA HIS A 522 11.58 0.24 -22.30
C HIS A 522 10.19 0.42 -22.92
N ALA A 523 10.12 0.82 -24.20
CA ALA A 523 8.84 0.93 -24.91
C ALA A 523 8.08 -0.40 -24.96
N LEU A 524 8.74 -1.53 -25.26
CA LEU A 524 8.14 -2.86 -25.24
C LEU A 524 7.51 -3.21 -23.88
N LEU A 525 8.18 -2.88 -22.77
CA LEU A 525 7.63 -3.09 -21.43
C LEU A 525 6.35 -2.25 -21.20
N MET A 526 6.33 -1.00 -21.67
CA MET A 526 5.19 -0.10 -21.52
C MET A 526 4.01 -0.48 -22.43
N THR A 527 4.25 -0.85 -23.69
CA THR A 527 3.20 -1.25 -24.64
C THR A 527 2.65 -2.64 -24.36
N ASP A 528 3.49 -3.60 -23.93
CA ASP A 528 3.02 -4.91 -23.49
C ASP A 528 2.20 -4.82 -22.19
N THR A 529 2.57 -3.90 -21.26
CA THR A 529 1.75 -3.61 -20.08
C THR A 529 0.36 -3.10 -20.46
N ARG A 530 0.29 -2.10 -21.35
CA ARG A 530 -0.99 -1.60 -21.87
C ARG A 530 -1.85 -2.71 -22.44
N ARG A 531 -1.29 -3.53 -23.33
CA ARG A 531 -2.02 -4.62 -23.98
C ARG A 531 -2.59 -5.59 -22.94
N ARG A 532 -1.83 -5.95 -21.91
CA ARG A 532 -2.32 -6.81 -20.80
C ARG A 532 -3.45 -6.15 -19.98
N LEU A 533 -3.47 -4.83 -19.84
CA LEU A 533 -4.56 -4.12 -19.17
C LEU A 533 -5.82 -4.07 -20.03
N GLU A 534 -5.67 -3.86 -21.34
CA GLU A 534 -6.77 -3.92 -22.32
C GLU A 534 -7.36 -5.34 -22.40
N GLU A 535 -6.51 -6.38 -22.42
CA GLU A 535 -6.88 -7.79 -22.32
C GLU A 535 -7.65 -8.12 -21.01
N ARG A 536 -7.37 -7.40 -19.92
CA ARG A 536 -8.11 -7.50 -18.64
C ARG A 536 -9.41 -6.69 -18.61
N GLY A 537 -9.72 -5.91 -19.65
CA GLY A 537 -10.96 -5.15 -19.80
C GLY A 537 -10.89 -3.66 -19.39
N TYR A 538 -9.72 -3.14 -19.01
CA TYR A 538 -9.52 -1.70 -18.83
C TYR A 538 -9.61 -0.99 -20.19
N ARG A 539 -10.34 0.13 -20.27
CA ARG A 539 -10.66 0.80 -21.55
C ARG A 539 -9.87 2.07 -21.81
N ARG A 540 -9.29 2.67 -20.76
CA ARG A 540 -8.47 3.89 -20.81
C ARG A 540 -7.25 3.75 -19.89
N PRO A 541 -6.34 2.79 -20.14
CA PRO A 541 -5.12 2.64 -19.37
C PRO A 541 -4.11 3.76 -19.71
N VAL A 542 -3.79 4.60 -18.73
CA VAL A 542 -2.88 5.74 -18.87
C VAL A 542 -1.47 5.38 -18.38
N LEU A 543 -0.48 5.60 -19.23
CA LEU A 543 0.94 5.49 -18.87
C LEU A 543 1.37 6.72 -18.08
N LEU A 544 1.96 6.52 -16.91
CA LEU A 544 2.74 7.54 -16.22
C LEU A 544 4.23 7.30 -16.52
N LEU A 545 4.73 7.96 -17.56
CA LEU A 545 6.16 7.98 -17.91
C LEU A 545 6.87 8.96 -16.98
N HIS A 546 7.66 8.45 -16.03
CA HIS A 546 7.98 9.20 -14.83
C HIS A 546 9.49 9.35 -14.58
N PRO A 547 10.22 10.11 -15.43
CA PRO A 547 11.65 10.35 -15.23
C PRO A 547 11.96 10.94 -13.86
N LEU A 548 12.99 10.41 -13.20
CA LEU A 548 13.56 11.00 -11.99
C LEU A 548 14.36 12.27 -12.35
N GLY A 549 14.16 13.33 -11.57
CA GLY A 549 14.78 14.65 -11.78
C GLY A 549 15.39 15.31 -10.54
N GLY A 550 15.49 14.60 -9.42
CA GLY A 550 16.44 14.98 -8.37
C GLY A 550 17.88 14.68 -8.76
N TRP A 551 18.80 14.69 -7.80
CA TRP A 551 20.21 14.37 -8.02
C TRP A 551 20.40 12.98 -8.68
N THR A 552 21.33 12.92 -9.64
CA THR A 552 21.82 11.71 -10.31
C THR A 552 23.35 11.79 -10.42
N LYS A 553 24.02 10.63 -10.51
CA LYS A 553 25.48 10.55 -10.65
C LYS A 553 25.99 11.11 -11.99
N ASP A 554 27.23 11.57 -12.00
CA ASP A 554 27.83 12.40 -13.06
C ASP A 554 27.85 11.76 -14.47
N ASP A 555 27.86 10.42 -14.60
CA ASP A 555 27.86 9.74 -15.91
C ASP A 555 26.46 9.37 -16.47
N ASP A 556 25.38 9.64 -15.73
CA ASP A 556 24.02 9.53 -16.24
C ASP A 556 23.68 10.74 -17.14
N VAL A 557 22.70 10.60 -18.05
CA VAL A 557 22.30 11.71 -18.94
C VAL A 557 21.54 12.77 -18.14
N PRO A 558 21.88 14.08 -18.26
CA PRO A 558 21.18 15.15 -17.57
C PRO A 558 19.67 15.18 -17.87
N LEU A 559 18.92 15.73 -16.92
CA LEU A 559 17.45 15.71 -16.94
C LEU A 559 16.86 16.40 -18.17
N ASP A 560 17.38 17.57 -18.56
CA ASP A 560 16.88 18.33 -19.71
C ASP A 560 17.06 17.58 -21.03
N TRP A 561 18.22 16.93 -21.22
CA TRP A 561 18.50 16.06 -22.36
C TRP A 561 17.63 14.80 -22.37
N ARG A 562 17.34 14.22 -21.20
CA ARG A 562 16.36 13.12 -21.10
C ARG A 562 14.95 13.57 -21.45
N MET A 563 14.50 14.73 -20.97
CA MET A 563 13.16 15.26 -21.30
C MET A 563 13.02 15.54 -22.81
N LYS A 564 14.03 16.16 -23.45
CA LYS A 564 14.09 16.31 -24.92
C LYS A 564 14.01 14.94 -25.64
N GLN A 565 14.75 13.94 -25.13
CA GLN A 565 14.77 12.60 -25.72
C GLN A 565 13.43 11.87 -25.56
N HIS A 566 12.75 12.04 -24.43
CA HIS A 566 11.43 11.44 -24.18
C HIS A 566 10.33 12.10 -25.02
N ALA A 567 10.39 13.43 -25.22
CA ALA A 567 9.52 14.13 -26.16
C ALA A 567 9.68 13.57 -27.59
N ALA A 568 10.91 13.40 -28.06
CA ALA A 568 11.19 12.80 -29.37
C ALA A 568 10.67 11.35 -29.52
N VAL A 569 10.62 10.55 -28.45
CA VAL A 569 10.00 9.19 -28.47
C VAL A 569 8.48 9.26 -28.65
N LEU A 570 7.82 10.26 -28.04
CA LEU A 570 6.37 10.49 -28.19
C LEU A 570 6.03 11.07 -29.58
N GLU A 571 6.85 11.99 -30.08
CA GLU A 571 6.71 12.55 -31.44
C GLU A 571 6.92 11.52 -32.56
N ASP A 572 7.69 10.45 -32.32
CA ASP A 572 7.87 9.32 -33.23
C ASP A 572 6.77 8.25 -33.05
N GLY A 573 5.78 8.47 -32.19
CA GLY A 573 4.62 7.58 -31.99
C GLY A 573 4.94 6.22 -31.34
N ILE A 574 6.15 6.05 -30.80
CA ILE A 574 6.59 4.82 -30.11
C ILE A 574 5.83 4.62 -28.80
N LEU A 575 5.41 5.72 -28.18
CA LEU A 575 4.43 5.79 -27.10
C LEU A 575 3.33 6.74 -27.54
N ASP A 576 2.07 6.43 -27.24
CA ASP A 576 0.94 7.30 -27.59
C ASP A 576 0.85 8.51 -26.64
N PRO A 577 0.98 9.76 -27.14
CA PRO A 577 0.88 10.96 -26.31
C PRO A 577 -0.54 11.23 -25.79
N GLN A 578 -1.60 10.71 -26.43
CA GLN A 578 -2.98 10.94 -25.94
C GLN A 578 -3.30 10.18 -24.65
N SER A 579 -2.52 9.16 -24.33
CA SER A 579 -2.72 8.28 -23.18
C SER A 579 -1.44 8.08 -22.36
N THR A 580 -0.51 9.02 -22.46
CA THR A 580 0.73 9.09 -21.67
C THR A 580 0.85 10.44 -20.98
N ILE A 581 1.02 10.44 -19.66
CA ILE A 581 1.47 11.61 -18.88
C ILE A 581 2.98 11.50 -18.71
N VAL A 582 3.70 12.56 -19.07
CA VAL A 582 5.11 12.74 -18.74
C VAL A 582 5.23 13.67 -17.54
N ALA A 583 5.83 13.20 -16.45
CA ALA A 583 6.04 13.98 -15.24
C ALA A 583 7.42 13.71 -14.63
N ILE A 584 7.99 14.69 -13.95
CA ILE A 584 9.30 14.60 -13.31
C ILE A 584 9.13 14.29 -11.83
N PHE A 585 9.68 13.16 -11.39
CA PHE A 585 9.72 12.76 -9.98
C PHE A 585 10.89 13.47 -9.26
N PRO A 586 10.65 14.28 -8.21
CA PRO A 586 11.67 15.18 -7.65
C PRO A 586 12.72 14.49 -6.77
N SER A 587 12.53 13.20 -6.41
CA SER A 587 13.47 12.47 -5.56
C SER A 587 14.88 12.45 -6.12
N PRO A 588 15.91 12.63 -5.27
CA PRO A 588 17.26 12.15 -5.56
C PRO A 588 17.28 10.64 -5.84
N MET A 589 18.19 10.22 -6.72
CA MET A 589 18.48 8.81 -7.02
C MET A 589 19.57 8.31 -6.07
N MET A 590 19.30 7.26 -5.29
CA MET A 590 20.26 6.69 -4.33
C MET A 590 21.12 5.58 -4.93
N TYR A 591 20.71 4.97 -6.05
CA TYR A 591 21.30 3.76 -6.64
C TYR A 591 21.33 2.56 -5.68
N ALA A 592 20.32 2.45 -4.80
CA ALA A 592 20.22 1.43 -3.74
C ALA A 592 19.36 0.20 -4.13
N GLY A 593 19.19 -0.06 -5.43
CA GLY A 593 18.68 -1.34 -5.93
C GLY A 593 17.33 -1.80 -5.32
N PRO A 594 17.26 -3.03 -4.76
CA PRO A 594 16.04 -3.58 -4.13
C PRO A 594 15.48 -2.76 -2.96
N THR A 595 16.32 -1.97 -2.28
CA THR A 595 15.87 -1.05 -1.23
C THR A 595 15.16 0.14 -1.85
N GLU A 596 15.79 0.81 -2.82
CA GLU A 596 15.24 2.02 -3.44
C GLU A 596 14.06 1.75 -4.39
N VAL A 597 14.00 0.60 -5.06
CA VAL A 597 12.87 0.31 -5.97
C VAL A 597 11.52 0.24 -5.22
N GLN A 598 11.52 -0.14 -3.93
CA GLN A 598 10.34 -0.05 -3.06
C GLN A 598 9.88 1.40 -2.90
N TRP A 599 10.80 2.33 -2.65
CA TRP A 599 10.52 3.78 -2.62
C TRP A 599 9.96 4.28 -3.96
N HIS A 600 10.60 3.92 -5.08
CA HIS A 600 10.14 4.29 -6.43
C HIS A 600 8.72 3.78 -6.73
N CYS A 601 8.33 2.62 -6.19
CA CYS A 601 7.00 2.04 -6.29
C CYS A 601 6.00 2.75 -5.36
N ARG A 602 6.32 2.86 -4.06
CA ARG A 602 5.51 3.54 -3.04
C ARG A 602 5.12 4.95 -3.47
N ALA A 603 6.08 5.75 -3.92
CA ALA A 603 5.85 7.12 -4.36
C ALA A 603 4.83 7.20 -5.52
N ARG A 604 4.79 6.19 -6.39
CA ARG A 604 3.88 6.12 -7.55
C ARG A 604 2.50 5.58 -7.15
N MET A 605 2.43 4.67 -6.19
CA MET A 605 1.18 4.27 -5.54
C MET A 605 0.52 5.46 -4.82
N VAL A 606 1.30 6.30 -4.09
CA VAL A 606 0.81 7.54 -3.47
C VAL A 606 0.24 8.52 -4.50
N ALA A 607 0.89 8.65 -5.67
CA ALA A 607 0.41 9.43 -6.80
C ALA A 607 -0.80 8.80 -7.55
N GLY A 608 -1.30 7.63 -7.15
CA GLY A 608 -2.49 7.00 -7.74
C GLY A 608 -2.23 5.96 -8.84
N SER A 609 -1.00 5.45 -8.97
CA SER A 609 -0.69 4.35 -9.90
C SER A 609 -1.22 3.01 -9.38
N ASN A 610 -2.08 2.34 -10.15
CA ASN A 610 -2.62 1.02 -9.83
C ASN A 610 -1.64 -0.12 -10.19
N PHE A 611 -0.76 0.13 -11.17
CA PHE A 611 0.22 -0.83 -11.64
C PHE A 611 1.64 -0.23 -11.64
N TYR A 612 2.65 -1.05 -11.35
CA TYR A 612 4.05 -0.61 -11.37
C TYR A 612 4.92 -1.56 -12.19
N ILE A 613 5.50 -1.06 -13.27
CA ILE A 613 6.39 -1.84 -14.15
C ILE A 613 7.77 -1.97 -13.49
N VAL A 614 8.28 -3.20 -13.40
CA VAL A 614 9.65 -3.46 -12.94
C VAL A 614 10.40 -4.42 -13.88
N GLY A 615 11.61 -4.02 -14.29
CA GLY A 615 12.52 -4.80 -15.13
C GLY A 615 13.67 -5.44 -14.35
N ARG A 616 14.75 -5.78 -15.08
CA ARG A 616 16.04 -6.25 -14.53
C ARG A 616 16.75 -5.12 -13.79
N ASP A 617 17.39 -5.46 -12.67
CA ASP A 617 18.28 -4.57 -11.89
C ASP A 617 17.74 -3.15 -11.66
N PRO A 618 16.49 -3.01 -11.17
CA PRO A 618 15.89 -1.70 -11.00
C PRO A 618 16.63 -0.95 -9.88
N ALA A 619 16.94 0.32 -10.15
CA ALA A 619 17.77 1.16 -9.28
C ALA A 619 19.19 0.66 -9.00
N GLY A 620 19.69 -0.35 -9.72
CA GLY A 620 21.07 -0.81 -9.59
C GLY A 620 22.09 0.03 -10.36
N MET A 621 23.36 -0.22 -10.05
CA MET A 621 24.55 0.21 -10.77
C MET A 621 25.70 -0.80 -10.54
N PRO A 622 26.79 -0.78 -11.33
CA PRO A 622 27.98 -1.57 -11.02
C PRO A 622 28.62 -1.13 -9.68
N HIS A 623 29.13 -2.10 -8.91
CA HIS A 623 29.94 -1.84 -7.73
C HIS A 623 31.21 -1.06 -8.13
N PRO A 624 31.48 0.12 -7.55
CA PRO A 624 32.54 1.03 -8.04
C PRO A 624 33.95 0.45 -8.11
N GLU A 625 34.25 -0.59 -7.32
CA GLU A 625 35.59 -1.19 -7.25
C GLU A 625 35.76 -2.50 -8.02
N SER A 626 34.71 -3.33 -8.14
CA SER A 626 34.80 -4.63 -8.82
C SER A 626 34.21 -4.61 -10.23
N GLY A 627 33.41 -3.60 -10.57
CA GLY A 627 32.73 -3.47 -11.87
C GLY A 627 31.58 -4.46 -12.10
N GLN A 628 31.31 -5.37 -11.16
CA GLN A 628 30.16 -6.29 -11.21
C GLN A 628 28.86 -5.55 -10.82
N ASP A 629 27.69 -6.03 -11.23
CA ASP A 629 26.40 -5.48 -10.78
C ASP A 629 26.34 -5.49 -9.24
N LEU A 630 26.01 -4.36 -8.60
CA LEU A 630 25.98 -4.23 -7.13
C LEU A 630 24.90 -5.11 -6.46
N TYR A 631 23.88 -5.47 -7.23
CA TYR A 631 22.74 -6.27 -6.78
C TYR A 631 22.50 -7.45 -7.73
N ASP A 632 21.94 -8.54 -7.21
CA ASP A 632 21.41 -9.58 -8.10
C ASP A 632 20.29 -8.98 -8.96
N PRO A 633 20.35 -9.12 -10.30
CA PRO A 633 19.44 -8.44 -11.21
C PRO A 633 17.96 -8.81 -11.08
N SER A 634 17.63 -9.90 -10.36
CA SER A 634 16.26 -10.35 -10.10
C SER A 634 15.72 -9.89 -8.74
N HIS A 635 16.59 -9.41 -7.83
CA HIS A 635 16.17 -9.09 -6.46
C HIS A 635 15.16 -7.96 -6.38
N GLY A 636 15.28 -6.90 -7.20
CA GLY A 636 14.34 -5.77 -7.14
C GLY A 636 12.88 -6.18 -7.42
N ALA A 637 12.65 -6.98 -8.46
CA ALA A 637 11.31 -7.48 -8.77
C ALA A 637 10.78 -8.47 -7.72
N LYS A 638 11.64 -9.38 -7.23
CA LYS A 638 11.30 -10.33 -6.15
C LYS A 638 10.92 -9.61 -4.86
N VAL A 639 11.73 -8.64 -4.42
CA VAL A 639 11.50 -7.86 -3.20
C VAL A 639 10.20 -7.07 -3.30
N LEU A 640 9.95 -6.36 -4.42
CA LEU A 640 8.66 -5.67 -4.62
C LEU A 640 7.45 -6.59 -4.47
N SER A 641 7.50 -7.79 -5.07
CA SER A 641 6.36 -8.73 -5.05
C SER A 641 6.01 -9.28 -3.65
N MET A 642 6.87 -9.08 -2.66
CA MET A 642 6.66 -9.48 -1.27
C MET A 642 6.82 -8.32 -0.27
N ALA A 643 6.94 -7.08 -0.75
CA ALA A 643 7.22 -5.92 0.10
C ALA A 643 5.95 -5.50 0.87
N PRO A 644 6.00 -5.41 2.21
CA PRO A 644 4.84 -5.00 3.00
C PRO A 644 4.46 -3.54 2.74
N GLY A 645 3.16 -3.24 2.76
CA GLY A 645 2.63 -1.88 2.62
C GLY A 645 2.53 -1.33 1.20
N LEU A 646 2.69 -2.16 0.17
CA LEU A 646 2.42 -1.87 -1.25
C LEU A 646 1.10 -2.50 -1.73
N THR A 647 0.03 -2.35 -0.95
CA THR A 647 -1.19 -3.16 -1.15
C THR A 647 -2.17 -2.64 -2.21
N SER A 648 -2.04 -1.37 -2.62
CA SER A 648 -2.91 -0.71 -3.61
C SER A 648 -2.24 -0.61 -5.00
N VAL A 649 -1.19 -1.39 -5.25
CA VAL A 649 -0.45 -1.42 -6.53
C VAL A 649 -0.08 -2.85 -6.93
N GLU A 650 -0.45 -3.27 -8.13
CA GLU A 650 0.01 -4.54 -8.70
C GLU A 650 1.40 -4.37 -9.35
N ILE A 651 2.34 -5.22 -8.97
CA ILE A 651 3.69 -5.24 -9.56
C ILE A 651 3.62 -6.03 -10.88
N ILE A 652 4.06 -5.41 -11.99
CA ILE A 652 4.17 -6.06 -13.30
C ILE A 652 5.65 -6.32 -13.59
N PRO A 653 6.16 -7.52 -13.25
CA PRO A 653 7.55 -7.89 -13.52
C PRO A 653 7.76 -8.29 -14.98
N PHE A 654 8.89 -7.86 -15.53
CA PHE A 654 9.32 -8.23 -16.87
C PHE A 654 10.68 -8.94 -16.88
N ARG A 655 10.81 -9.89 -17.81
CA ARG A 655 12.09 -10.46 -18.21
C ARG A 655 12.87 -9.42 -19.02
N VAL A 656 14.18 -9.65 -19.17
CA VAL A 656 15.07 -8.75 -19.92
C VAL A 656 14.58 -8.58 -21.36
N ALA A 657 14.49 -7.35 -21.84
CA ALA A 657 14.28 -7.04 -23.26
C ALA A 657 15.64 -6.78 -23.92
N ALA A 658 15.89 -7.37 -25.09
CA ALA A 658 17.13 -7.25 -25.85
C ALA A 658 16.82 -7.12 -27.36
N TYR A 659 17.79 -6.69 -28.16
CA TYR A 659 17.58 -6.53 -29.59
C TYR A 659 17.64 -7.89 -30.27
N ASN A 660 16.54 -8.33 -30.88
CA ASN A 660 16.48 -9.58 -31.64
C ASN A 660 16.88 -9.30 -33.09
N LYS A 661 18.05 -9.78 -33.49
CA LYS A 661 18.66 -9.55 -34.82
C LYS A 661 17.82 -10.16 -35.96
N THR A 662 17.14 -11.26 -35.69
CA THR A 662 16.28 -11.98 -36.64
C THR A 662 14.97 -11.22 -36.89
N LYS A 663 14.36 -10.66 -35.84
CA LYS A 663 13.15 -9.82 -35.92
C LYS A 663 13.44 -8.36 -36.30
N LYS A 664 14.68 -7.90 -36.19
CA LYS A 664 15.11 -6.49 -36.29
C LYS A 664 14.31 -5.55 -35.37
N ALA A 665 14.08 -5.99 -34.14
CA ALA A 665 13.28 -5.28 -33.16
C ALA A 665 13.69 -5.67 -31.73
N MET A 666 13.30 -4.86 -30.75
CA MET A 666 13.39 -5.23 -29.34
C MET A 666 12.37 -6.33 -29.02
N ASP A 667 12.80 -7.38 -28.31
CA ASP A 667 11.98 -8.54 -27.95
C ASP A 667 12.37 -9.05 -26.56
N PHE A 668 11.52 -9.86 -25.94
CA PHE A 668 11.84 -10.49 -24.66
C PHE A 668 12.89 -11.58 -24.85
N TYR A 669 13.97 -11.51 -24.06
CA TYR A 669 15.10 -12.42 -24.15
C TYR A 669 14.68 -13.88 -23.93
N ASP A 670 15.13 -14.74 -24.84
CA ASP A 670 14.92 -16.18 -24.84
C ASP A 670 16.26 -16.89 -24.73
N LYS A 671 16.46 -17.62 -23.62
CA LYS A 671 17.70 -18.34 -23.31
C LYS A 671 18.02 -19.43 -24.33
N ASP A 672 16.99 -20.06 -24.90
CA ASP A 672 17.14 -21.20 -25.79
C ASP A 672 17.45 -20.73 -27.23
N ARG A 673 17.33 -19.41 -27.48
CA ARG A 673 17.70 -18.70 -28.72
C ARG A 673 18.70 -17.57 -28.47
N HIS A 674 19.62 -17.73 -27.53
CA HIS A 674 20.60 -16.70 -27.14
C HIS A 674 21.30 -16.03 -28.34
N ALA A 675 21.66 -16.81 -29.37
CA ALA A 675 22.34 -16.32 -30.56
C ALA A 675 21.54 -15.29 -31.38
N ASP A 676 20.21 -15.24 -31.26
CA ASP A 676 19.36 -14.25 -31.93
C ASP A 676 19.47 -12.85 -31.29
N PHE A 677 19.88 -12.76 -30.02
CA PHE A 677 19.82 -11.52 -29.25
C PHE A 677 21.16 -10.78 -29.19
N GLU A 678 21.06 -9.46 -29.12
CA GLU A 678 22.17 -8.54 -28.88
C GLU A 678 21.85 -7.63 -27.68
N PHE A 679 22.78 -7.57 -26.74
CA PHE A 679 22.70 -6.70 -25.57
C PHE A 679 23.51 -5.42 -25.80
N ILE A 680 22.81 -4.32 -26.05
CA ILE A 680 23.43 -3.00 -26.20
C ILE A 680 23.43 -2.32 -24.83
N SER A 681 24.55 -2.41 -24.12
CA SER A 681 24.70 -1.76 -22.81
C SER A 681 24.71 -0.23 -22.93
N GLY A 682 24.41 0.47 -21.84
CA GLY A 682 24.51 1.93 -21.79
C GLY A 682 25.91 2.45 -22.18
N THR A 683 26.98 1.70 -21.86
CA THR A 683 28.34 2.03 -22.30
C THR A 683 28.55 1.83 -23.81
N LYS A 684 27.99 0.77 -24.42
CA LYS A 684 28.02 0.59 -25.88
C LYS A 684 27.20 1.69 -26.58
N MET A 685 26.01 2.00 -26.07
CA MET A 685 25.17 3.10 -26.54
C MET A 685 25.91 4.45 -26.50
N ARG A 686 26.58 4.76 -25.38
CA ARG A 686 27.42 5.96 -25.23
C ARG A 686 28.58 5.99 -26.22
N LYS A 687 29.22 4.86 -26.50
CA LYS A 687 30.29 4.77 -27.51
C LYS A 687 29.76 5.11 -28.91
N LEU A 688 28.68 4.48 -29.34
CA LEU A 688 28.06 4.70 -30.65
C LEU A 688 27.67 6.18 -30.85
N ALA A 689 26.99 6.77 -29.85
CA ALA A 689 26.56 8.16 -29.94
C ALA A 689 27.73 9.16 -29.97
N ARG A 690 28.88 8.83 -29.33
CA ARG A 690 30.11 9.63 -29.39
C ARG A 690 30.87 9.49 -30.71
N SER A 691 30.74 8.37 -31.43
CA SER A 691 31.35 8.19 -32.76
C SER A 691 30.44 8.60 -33.92
N GLY A 692 29.20 9.01 -33.64
CA GLY A 692 28.19 9.30 -34.66
C GLY A 692 27.62 8.04 -35.34
N GLU A 693 27.90 6.86 -34.80
CA GLU A 693 27.34 5.60 -35.29
C GLU A 693 25.89 5.42 -34.81
N ASN A 694 25.04 4.85 -35.66
CA ASN A 694 23.68 4.47 -35.26
C ASN A 694 23.66 3.08 -34.59
N PRO A 695 22.79 2.86 -33.59
CA PRO A 695 22.45 1.51 -33.15
C PRO A 695 21.66 0.79 -34.26
N PRO A 696 21.48 -0.54 -34.16
CA PRO A 696 20.62 -1.27 -35.08
C PRO A 696 19.20 -0.67 -35.16
N ASP A 697 18.65 -0.63 -36.37
CA ASP A 697 17.29 -0.14 -36.64
C ASP A 697 16.27 -0.82 -35.70
N GLY A 698 15.38 -0.03 -35.11
CA GLY A 698 14.40 -0.55 -34.15
C GLY A 698 14.91 -0.72 -32.70
N PHE A 699 16.18 -0.41 -32.40
CA PHE A 699 16.66 -0.29 -31.00
C PHE A 699 16.10 0.94 -30.28
N MET A 700 16.04 2.09 -30.96
CA MET A 700 15.53 3.38 -30.44
C MET A 700 14.90 4.18 -31.59
N ALA A 701 13.95 5.06 -31.28
CA ALA A 701 13.37 6.00 -32.24
C ALA A 701 14.45 6.93 -32.85
N ALA A 702 14.32 7.27 -34.14
CA ALA A 702 15.37 7.99 -34.86
C ALA A 702 15.57 9.43 -34.36
N LYS A 703 14.48 10.18 -34.07
CA LYS A 703 14.62 11.52 -33.47
C LYS A 703 15.21 11.43 -32.07
N ALA A 704 14.80 10.42 -31.30
CA ALA A 704 15.30 10.21 -29.94
C ALA A 704 16.79 9.84 -29.91
N TRP A 705 17.28 9.09 -30.92
CA TRP A 705 18.71 8.85 -31.10
C TRP A 705 19.47 10.15 -31.44
N LYS A 706 18.91 10.98 -32.34
CA LYS A 706 19.50 12.27 -32.72
C LYS A 706 19.75 13.17 -31.50
N VAL A 707 18.78 13.29 -30.59
CA VAL A 707 18.94 14.05 -29.32
C VAL A 707 20.11 13.51 -28.48
N LEU A 708 20.33 12.20 -28.44
CA LEU A 708 21.49 11.63 -27.75
C LEU A 708 22.80 11.94 -28.48
N THR A 709 22.86 11.84 -29.80
CA THR A 709 24.08 12.22 -30.54
C THR A 709 24.43 13.69 -30.33
N GLU A 710 23.44 14.59 -30.36
CA GLU A 710 23.64 16.03 -30.08
C GLU A 710 24.23 16.27 -28.67
N TYR A 711 23.73 15.57 -27.65
CA TYR A 711 24.30 15.59 -26.29
C TYR A 711 25.74 15.05 -26.23
N TYR A 712 26.01 13.88 -26.81
CA TYR A 712 27.34 13.28 -26.73
C TYR A 712 28.39 14.00 -27.58
N THR A 713 27.98 14.71 -28.64
CA THR A 713 28.82 15.63 -29.40
C THR A 713 29.04 16.96 -28.66
N SER A 714 28.11 17.47 -27.85
CA SER A 714 28.36 18.67 -27.05
C SER A 714 29.47 18.43 -26.02
N LEU A 715 29.45 17.28 -25.34
CA LEU A 715 30.51 16.87 -24.40
C LEU A 715 31.92 16.76 -25.03
N GLN A 716 32.04 16.64 -26.36
CA GLN A 716 33.32 16.62 -27.07
C GLN A 716 33.82 18.02 -27.47
N LYS A 717 32.98 19.06 -27.34
CA LYS A 717 33.36 20.46 -27.61
C LYS A 717 33.84 21.20 -26.36
N ASP A 718 33.49 20.66 -25.19
CA ASP A 718 33.88 21.17 -23.87
C ASP A 718 35.13 20.44 -23.30
N GLN A 719 35.81 19.64 -24.13
CA GLN A 719 37.08 18.95 -23.85
C GLN A 719 38.17 19.42 -24.83
#